data_AF-A0A0W0Y4S0-F1
#
_entry.id   AF-A0A0W0Y4S0-F1
#
_cell.length_a   1.000
_cell.length_b   1.000
_cell.length_c   1.000
_cell.angle_alpha   90.00
_cell.angle_beta   90.00
_cell.angle_gamma   90.00
#
_symmetry.space_group_name_H-M   'P 1'
#
loop_
_entity.id
_entity.type
_entity.pdbx_description
1 polymer ?
#
loop_
_entity_poly.entity_id
_entity_poly.type
_entity_poly.pdbx_seq_one_letter_code
_entity_poly.pdbx_strand_id
1 'polypeptide(L)'
;MFPFTDIETSLLGNLISEFRKRRQEILSKNRMGEISLADTDLKKEFSLTQIKLINQTFDFLTEVVLPKFDKGESPGIFALRKLGKQAEKLFKDTEYLSANPDYNLLGNIYGNLESLLSSQKFDEQHISHLKEILKKNIKASTHNFLTHWQKIPDFSLEHSLKQIDSAIDSFDFSAYFVKGQLDVGLLKENGSFYWHLHNALGIKGSYQIRIYDPVVFELFNEISIMLAKFPLVLDELVSFLNPEAFALLIVSHTPRSEAENKEENKGQFSYAAMGQTIHANDKYLKYLGLGKDVINSALNTYKSAHEKKLKQLNTIKEAHELLGRIALSITELNEYKIPQLQQSTPSAESIEIYEREIVLLAEHQKILANAKYLLNQSKSTLDEDPAYSELHMEMRQCEDRIKEQESIVCKNSSELLKLLEKAKLKKLADERLANASVDDLIAIFEENKKKIEAASSEKNQTERSISKLRDEVAGLSVQYYQLMNRLGQKVYPSILVNSQPQQSEVVKVNFQNVSDANRKFEQWKGALSKQVNEREEIIKYKETLIAAVMQCLNNSGKGDFPLSAINKLNVLNVKGAKLSGLDYFLSVIGDKTFEVNRLGFVSTNYQVEKKEQLYALIGSKELEYAKVRAEQLKISALIEEGDKEIQTLNAVNQSLNASGEEDRRLTLTLDGQKKQLDDLELEQRPLSSVIGFFNAAKSLVEKMNGLMALNGFQENGVSLYFEDVISLFEKMDEFKKTISPQSPYHRNLQSIEALKDAADQQVETYFKLELSEQSDLLAPLLGELGKIEAVISGHLNLDELNEQLKQFNDLKSTLNGCTGRISFIAKHKPILAEQALADLKNLTEQFEPVSLRLNEIADALLASMHKQLTAQTKEDLYRLDFDANDEVIENYRNKQHVLDLHKTNLFQFSPDSLQVFQDQFKQLNPELIDAHEQIERFQQHQQAIVPVFASKMAVADTIRERLILRSKIFADFDLELQEYLSKRNQRHHTKDFFNSADQSSRTLFIECLEKQLAQFKATGDSQSLLDLINTRGKAYSGVHFKPLLNRLTLAVKEYRKQVPATYEKPFVFIPRVLADRDALLGRIRAVNADAAEKIDVLYSSINAMEAYSEKLAIDDKAKAETASTLACQLKQRVDEFLMDNESVLTDSGKVDEQTYRAFEDDFRLHLHSQDDAMSERRNTWQPLLGNIFVSVISAGLALIAKLAYSKIKDGYASAFFTNTSRMGFVENIERSVKSMATTASCA
;
A
#
# COMPACT_ATOMS: atom_id res chain seq x y z
N MET A 1 10.48 57.51 -14.68
CA MET A 1 11.19 56.36 -15.27
C MET A 1 12.16 55.91 -14.21
N PHE A 2 12.11 54.65 -13.78
CA PHE A 2 13.20 54.11 -12.97
C PHE A 2 14.44 54.01 -13.89
N PRO A 3 15.62 54.45 -13.45
CA PRO A 3 16.84 54.22 -14.22
C PRO A 3 17.06 52.71 -14.36
N PHE A 4 17.43 52.26 -15.57
CA PHE A 4 17.81 50.86 -15.77
C PHE A 4 18.99 50.52 -14.86
N THR A 5 18.91 49.38 -14.18
CA THR A 5 20.09 48.84 -13.51
C THR A 5 21.03 48.28 -14.58
N ASP A 6 22.31 48.14 -14.27
CA ASP A 6 23.13 47.19 -15.03
C ASP A 6 22.80 45.75 -14.57
N ILE A 7 23.29 44.75 -15.31
CA ILE A 7 23.09 43.35 -14.96
C ILE A 7 23.67 43.07 -13.57
N GLU A 8 24.88 43.56 -13.26
CA GLU A 8 25.58 43.29 -12.00
C GLU A 8 24.78 43.76 -10.77
N THR A 9 24.07 44.89 -10.87
CA THR A 9 23.25 45.46 -9.79
C THR A 9 21.82 44.91 -9.77
N SER A 10 21.38 44.21 -10.81
CA SER A 10 20.05 43.57 -10.86
C SER A 10 19.95 42.33 -9.95
N LEU A 11 18.72 41.95 -9.56
CA LEU A 11 18.51 40.73 -8.77
C LEU A 11 18.98 39.47 -9.51
N LEU A 12 18.70 39.35 -10.82
CA LEU A 12 19.17 38.21 -11.62
C LEU A 12 20.70 38.16 -11.70
N GLY A 13 21.39 39.27 -11.90
CA GLY A 13 22.86 39.28 -11.97
C GLY A 13 23.54 38.98 -10.63
N ASN A 14 22.94 39.43 -9.52
CA ASN A 14 23.38 39.06 -8.17
C ASN A 14 23.25 37.55 -7.94
N LEU A 15 22.08 36.97 -8.25
CA LEU A 15 21.81 35.54 -8.12
C LEU A 15 22.74 34.69 -9.02
N ILE A 16 22.99 35.16 -10.24
CA ILE A 16 23.92 34.53 -11.18
C ILE A 16 25.36 34.56 -10.64
N SER A 17 25.79 35.67 -10.06
CA SER A 17 27.13 35.80 -9.48
C SER A 17 27.30 34.87 -8.27
N GLU A 18 26.29 34.80 -7.41
CA GLU A 18 26.24 33.85 -6.28
C GLU A 18 26.31 32.40 -6.78
N PHE A 19 25.49 32.03 -7.77
CA PHE A 19 25.49 30.69 -8.34
C PHE A 19 26.82 30.37 -9.03
N ARG A 20 27.44 31.31 -9.75
CA ARG A 20 28.76 31.10 -10.38
C ARG A 20 29.82 30.74 -9.36
N LYS A 21 29.85 31.44 -8.22
CA LYS A 21 30.76 31.16 -7.10
C LYS A 21 30.49 29.77 -6.52
N ARG A 22 29.24 29.46 -6.17
CA ARG A 22 28.84 28.15 -5.63
C ARG A 22 29.13 27.00 -6.59
N ARG A 23 28.84 27.18 -7.87
CA ARG A 23 29.17 26.22 -8.95
C ARG A 23 30.66 25.90 -8.98
N GLN A 24 31.53 26.91 -8.91
CA GLN A 24 32.99 26.67 -8.88
C GLN A 24 33.41 25.91 -7.62
N GLU A 25 32.86 26.25 -6.46
CA GLU A 25 33.09 25.53 -5.20
C GLU A 25 32.69 24.04 -5.35
N ILE A 26 31.47 23.77 -5.83
CA ILE A 26 30.90 22.43 -6.05
C ILE A 26 31.74 21.58 -6.99
N LEU A 27 32.24 22.16 -8.08
CA LEU A 27 33.07 21.48 -9.08
C LEU A 27 34.53 21.27 -8.63
N SER A 28 35.02 22.09 -7.70
CA SER A 28 36.39 22.00 -7.16
C SER A 28 36.55 21.02 -6.00
N LYS A 29 35.45 20.63 -5.33
CA LYS A 29 35.49 19.67 -4.22
C LYS A 29 35.95 18.29 -4.70
N ASN A 30 36.98 17.75 -4.06
CA ASN A 30 37.34 16.33 -4.21
C ASN A 30 36.34 15.48 -3.44
N ARG A 31 35.58 14.65 -4.14
CA ARG A 31 34.48 13.83 -3.60
C ARG A 31 34.84 12.37 -3.40
N MET A 32 36.13 12.07 -3.26
CA MET A 32 36.58 10.73 -2.92
C MET A 32 35.88 10.25 -1.63
N GLY A 33 34.96 9.30 -1.77
CA GLY A 33 34.21 8.69 -0.66
C GLY A 33 32.70 9.00 -0.64
N GLU A 34 32.19 9.95 -1.44
CA GLU A 34 30.74 10.16 -1.56
C GLU A 34 30.07 9.00 -2.32
N ILE A 35 28.93 8.52 -1.81
CA ILE A 35 28.17 7.43 -2.44
C ILE A 35 27.49 7.96 -3.70
N SER A 36 28.10 7.68 -4.85
CA SER A 36 27.48 7.97 -6.14
C SER A 36 26.45 6.89 -6.50
N LEU A 37 25.28 7.32 -6.97
CA LEU A 37 24.31 6.42 -7.59
C LEU A 37 24.72 6.06 -9.04
N ALA A 38 25.79 6.68 -9.56
CA ALA A 38 26.37 6.35 -10.85
C ALA A 38 27.25 5.08 -10.78
N ASP A 39 26.59 3.96 -10.46
CA ASP A 39 27.21 2.63 -10.38
C ASP A 39 27.52 2.02 -11.76
N THR A 40 26.96 2.56 -12.83
CA THR A 40 27.24 2.13 -14.21
C THR A 40 27.94 3.22 -15.00
N ASP A 41 28.74 2.81 -15.99
CA ASP A 41 29.41 3.74 -16.92
C ASP A 41 28.39 4.64 -17.63
N LEU A 42 27.20 4.11 -17.93
CA LEU A 42 26.12 4.88 -18.52
C LEU A 42 25.61 5.99 -17.60
N LYS A 43 25.37 5.72 -16.30
CA LYS A 43 24.97 6.75 -15.34
C LYS A 43 26.04 7.81 -15.13
N LYS A 44 27.32 7.41 -15.18
CA LYS A 44 28.46 8.34 -15.11
C LYS A 44 28.51 9.24 -16.34
N GLU A 45 28.44 8.67 -17.54
CA GLU A 45 28.41 9.43 -18.81
C GLU A 45 27.22 10.40 -18.83
N PHE A 46 26.04 9.93 -18.42
CA PHE A 46 24.82 10.74 -18.33
C PHE A 46 25.02 11.94 -17.39
N SER A 47 25.53 11.70 -16.18
CA SER A 47 25.77 12.74 -15.18
C SER A 47 26.82 13.76 -15.61
N LEU A 48 27.93 13.30 -16.21
CA LEU A 48 28.95 14.18 -16.79
C LEU A 48 28.38 15.05 -17.91
N THR A 49 27.48 14.49 -18.72
CA THR A 49 26.81 15.24 -19.77
C THR A 49 25.85 16.29 -19.19
N GLN A 50 25.15 16.00 -18.09
CA GLN A 50 24.33 16.99 -17.37
C GLN A 50 25.18 18.13 -16.80
N ILE A 51 26.30 17.82 -16.13
CA ILE A 51 27.23 18.85 -15.63
C ILE A 51 27.71 19.74 -16.78
N LYS A 52 28.12 19.12 -17.89
CA LYS A 52 28.55 19.85 -19.09
C LYS A 52 27.45 20.74 -19.64
N LEU A 53 26.22 20.25 -19.77
CA LEU A 53 25.08 21.04 -20.26
C LEU A 53 24.77 22.21 -19.31
N ILE A 54 24.72 21.99 -17.99
CA ILE A 54 24.46 23.04 -17.00
C ILE A 54 25.51 24.14 -17.14
N ASN A 55 26.79 23.76 -17.23
CA ASN A 55 27.88 24.71 -17.43
C ASN A 55 27.73 25.48 -18.74
N GLN A 56 27.55 24.78 -19.86
CA GLN A 56 27.39 25.42 -21.17
C GLN A 56 26.15 26.32 -21.25
N THR A 57 25.04 25.92 -20.62
CA THR A 57 23.81 26.72 -20.57
C THR A 57 24.01 27.97 -19.75
N PHE A 58 24.67 27.85 -18.60
CA PHE A 58 24.93 28.99 -17.74
C PHE A 58 25.96 29.95 -18.34
N ASP A 59 27.01 29.44 -18.97
CA ASP A 59 28.01 30.24 -19.67
C ASP A 59 27.38 30.90 -20.90
N PHE A 60 26.52 30.19 -21.65
CA PHE A 60 25.74 30.78 -22.75
C PHE A 60 24.82 31.91 -22.26
N LEU A 61 24.08 31.70 -21.16
CA LEU A 61 23.24 32.74 -20.59
C LEU A 61 24.05 33.95 -20.15
N THR A 62 25.15 33.74 -19.43
CA THR A 62 25.90 34.82 -18.78
C THR A 62 26.88 35.55 -19.70
N GLU A 63 27.48 34.87 -20.67
CA GLU A 63 28.50 35.43 -21.54
C GLU A 63 27.97 35.81 -22.93
N VAL A 64 26.85 35.19 -23.36
CA VAL A 64 26.32 35.37 -24.72
C VAL A 64 24.97 36.08 -24.72
N VAL A 65 24.02 35.65 -23.88
CA VAL A 65 22.65 36.19 -23.88
C VAL A 65 22.58 37.50 -23.10
N LEU A 66 22.84 37.47 -21.79
CA LEU A 66 22.63 38.61 -20.89
C LEU A 66 23.38 39.88 -21.33
N PRO A 67 24.66 39.83 -21.76
CA PRO A 67 25.37 41.04 -22.18
C PRO A 67 24.75 41.78 -23.37
N LYS A 68 23.83 41.14 -24.13
CA LYS A 68 23.10 41.79 -25.23
C LYS A 68 21.97 42.69 -24.78
N PHE A 69 21.69 42.67 -23.47
CA PHE A 69 20.55 43.32 -22.85
C PHE A 69 20.96 44.28 -21.72
N ASP A 70 22.26 44.42 -21.46
CA ASP A 70 22.78 45.24 -20.35
C ASP A 70 22.40 46.71 -20.53
N LYS A 71 22.16 47.41 -19.42
CA LYS A 71 21.84 48.85 -19.38
C LYS A 71 20.69 49.27 -20.30
N GLY A 72 19.71 48.39 -20.49
CA GLY A 72 18.54 48.63 -21.35
C GLY A 72 18.81 48.50 -22.85
N GLU A 73 19.94 47.90 -23.27
CA GLU A 73 20.14 47.53 -24.68
C GLU A 73 19.06 46.54 -25.15
N SER A 74 18.58 46.71 -26.38
CA SER A 74 17.62 45.80 -27.00
C SER A 74 18.26 45.18 -28.24
N PRO A 75 18.59 43.87 -28.23
CA PRO A 75 19.17 43.22 -29.38
C PRO A 75 18.14 43.15 -30.51
N GLY A 76 18.51 43.64 -31.69
CA GLY A 76 17.62 43.56 -32.86
C GLY A 76 17.24 42.11 -33.21
N ILE A 77 16.14 41.95 -33.97
CA ILE A 77 15.57 40.64 -34.38
C ILE A 77 16.62 39.66 -34.94
N PHE A 78 17.61 40.14 -35.69
CA PHE A 78 18.68 39.28 -36.23
C PHE A 78 19.59 38.71 -35.13
N ALA A 79 19.91 39.51 -34.10
CA ALA A 79 20.67 39.05 -32.95
C ALA A 79 19.84 38.05 -32.13
N LEU A 80 18.55 38.32 -31.88
CA LEU A 80 17.64 37.38 -31.23
C LEU A 80 17.50 36.06 -32.01
N ARG A 81 17.37 36.10 -33.34
CA ARG A 81 17.32 34.90 -34.18
C ARG A 81 18.62 34.12 -34.14
N LYS A 82 19.77 34.80 -34.06
CA LYS A 82 21.08 34.16 -33.91
C LYS A 82 21.21 33.49 -32.54
N LEU A 83 20.78 34.16 -31.46
CA LEU A 83 20.72 33.60 -30.11
C LEU A 83 19.79 32.37 -30.07
N GLY A 84 18.61 32.47 -30.69
CA GLY A 84 17.67 31.35 -30.79
C GLY A 84 18.27 30.12 -31.49
N LYS A 85 18.96 30.31 -32.62
CA LYS A 85 19.67 29.21 -33.30
C LYS A 85 20.80 28.62 -32.46
N GLN A 86 21.51 29.45 -31.69
CA GLN A 86 22.57 28.99 -30.79
C GLN A 86 21.99 28.19 -29.61
N ALA A 87 20.89 28.65 -29.02
CA ALA A 87 20.14 27.94 -27.99
C ALA A 87 19.57 26.62 -28.52
N GLU A 88 18.92 26.63 -29.68
CA GLU A 88 18.41 25.42 -30.33
C GLU A 88 19.53 24.40 -30.54
N LYS A 89 20.69 24.82 -31.04
CA LYS A 89 21.86 23.95 -31.20
C LYS A 89 22.36 23.39 -29.86
N LEU A 90 22.32 24.17 -28.79
CA LEU A 90 22.74 23.74 -27.46
C LEU A 90 21.81 22.66 -26.88
N PHE A 91 20.49 22.85 -27.04
CA PHE A 91 19.48 21.97 -26.45
C PHE A 91 19.12 20.75 -27.31
N LYS A 92 19.25 20.83 -28.64
CA LYS A 92 18.84 19.74 -29.55
C LYS A 92 19.56 18.42 -29.27
N ASP A 93 20.85 18.46 -28.98
CA ASP A 93 21.64 17.25 -28.74
C ASP A 93 21.57 16.78 -27.27
N THR A 94 20.86 17.52 -26.40
CA THR A 94 20.82 17.30 -24.95
C THR A 94 19.40 17.23 -24.38
N GLU A 95 18.38 17.25 -25.24
CA GLU A 95 16.97 17.16 -24.87
C GLU A 95 16.68 15.93 -23.99
N TYR A 96 17.33 14.80 -24.27
CA TYR A 96 17.21 13.55 -23.51
C TYR A 96 17.65 13.65 -22.03
N LEU A 97 18.37 14.71 -21.63
CA LEU A 97 18.80 14.92 -20.25
C LEU A 97 17.70 15.52 -19.36
N SER A 98 16.66 16.09 -19.96
CA SER A 98 15.59 16.81 -19.25
C SER A 98 14.19 16.43 -19.70
N ALA A 99 14.05 15.81 -20.88
CA ALA A 99 12.76 15.39 -21.40
C ALA A 99 12.33 14.05 -20.78
N ASN A 100 11.03 13.90 -20.55
CA ASN A 100 10.45 12.63 -20.19
C ASN A 100 10.39 11.74 -21.44
N PRO A 101 11.10 10.59 -21.46
CA PRO A 101 11.13 9.76 -22.64
C PRO A 101 9.73 9.24 -23.01
N ASP A 102 8.96 8.75 -22.05
CA ASP A 102 7.62 8.24 -22.33
C ASP A 102 6.70 9.32 -22.92
N TYR A 103 6.87 10.58 -22.50
CA TYR A 103 6.13 11.71 -23.08
C TYR A 103 6.46 11.96 -24.55
N ASN A 104 7.74 12.01 -24.98
CA ASN A 104 8.00 12.22 -26.42
C ASN A 104 7.80 10.94 -27.25
N LEU A 105 7.90 9.75 -26.66
CA LEU A 105 7.44 8.52 -27.32
C LEU A 105 5.95 8.64 -27.66
N LEU A 106 5.13 9.02 -26.68
CA LEU A 106 3.71 9.27 -26.88
C LEU A 106 3.46 10.39 -27.90
N GLY A 107 4.17 11.51 -27.76
CA GLY A 107 4.07 12.65 -28.69
C GLY A 107 4.39 12.26 -30.14
N ASN A 108 5.39 11.39 -30.33
CA ASN A 108 5.74 10.85 -31.64
C ASN A 108 4.65 9.93 -32.19
N ILE A 109 4.19 8.96 -31.40
CA ILE A 109 3.10 8.04 -31.78
C ILE A 109 1.87 8.84 -32.19
N TYR A 110 1.50 9.84 -31.40
CA TYR A 110 0.31 10.65 -31.64
C TYR A 110 0.47 11.59 -32.84
N GLY A 111 1.62 12.27 -32.95
CA GLY A 111 1.93 13.14 -34.09
C GLY A 111 1.89 12.37 -35.41
N ASN A 112 2.42 11.15 -35.40
CA ASN A 112 2.51 10.28 -36.58
C ASN A 112 1.34 9.32 -36.75
N LEU A 113 0.30 9.38 -35.92
CA LEU A 113 -0.80 8.41 -35.87
C LEU A 113 -1.46 8.16 -37.24
N GLU A 114 -1.57 9.21 -38.05
CA GLU A 114 -2.08 9.12 -39.42
C GLU A 114 -1.15 8.31 -40.32
N SER A 115 0.16 8.59 -40.32
CA SER A 115 1.15 7.79 -41.06
C SER A 115 1.24 6.33 -40.57
N LEU A 116 1.00 6.11 -39.28
CA LEU A 116 1.02 4.78 -38.65
C LEU A 116 -0.20 3.93 -39.06
N LEU A 117 -1.29 4.56 -39.51
CA LEU A 117 -2.54 3.88 -39.87
C LEU A 117 -2.93 4.02 -41.36
N SER A 118 -2.32 4.94 -42.11
CA SER A 118 -2.77 5.34 -43.46
C SER A 118 -2.42 4.37 -44.60
N SER A 119 -1.62 3.33 -44.36
CA SER A 119 -1.26 2.37 -45.41
C SER A 119 -2.37 1.36 -45.73
N GLN A 120 -3.42 1.25 -44.91
CA GLN A 120 -4.50 0.29 -45.10
C GLN A 120 -5.86 0.85 -44.70
N LYS A 121 -6.90 0.44 -45.43
CA LYS A 121 -8.29 0.72 -45.04
C LYS A 121 -8.69 -0.31 -43.98
N PHE A 122 -9.05 0.16 -42.81
CA PHE A 122 -9.59 -0.67 -41.75
C PHE A 122 -11.10 -0.58 -41.77
N ASP A 123 -11.75 -1.75 -41.64
CA ASP A 123 -13.17 -1.84 -41.33
C ASP A 123 -13.35 -2.35 -39.89
N GLU A 124 -14.57 -2.18 -39.38
CA GLU A 124 -14.93 -2.49 -37.99
C GLU A 124 -14.83 -4.00 -37.68
N GLN A 125 -14.91 -4.87 -38.69
CA GLN A 125 -14.79 -6.32 -38.51
C GLN A 125 -13.34 -6.77 -38.26
N HIS A 126 -12.37 -5.90 -38.59
CA HIS A 126 -10.94 -6.17 -38.50
C HIS A 126 -10.21 -5.35 -37.42
N ILE A 127 -10.88 -4.90 -36.36
CA ILE A 127 -10.25 -4.15 -35.24
C ILE A 127 -9.03 -4.87 -34.65
N SER A 128 -9.06 -6.20 -34.50
CA SER A 128 -7.89 -6.97 -34.03
C SER A 128 -6.68 -6.82 -34.96
N HIS A 129 -6.91 -6.77 -36.27
CA HIS A 129 -5.86 -6.58 -37.27
C HIS A 129 -5.31 -5.15 -37.24
N LEU A 130 -6.19 -4.15 -37.06
CA LEU A 130 -5.81 -2.76 -36.83
C LEU A 130 -4.87 -2.62 -35.63
N LYS A 131 -5.22 -3.26 -34.49
CA LYS A 131 -4.39 -3.23 -33.27
C LYS A 131 -3.01 -3.82 -33.51
N GLU A 132 -2.93 -4.97 -34.17
CA GLU A 132 -1.65 -5.61 -34.53
C GLU A 132 -0.80 -4.75 -35.47
N ILE A 133 -1.43 -4.13 -36.48
CA ILE A 133 -0.72 -3.23 -37.40
C ILE A 133 -0.23 -1.98 -36.70
N LEU A 134 -1.05 -1.37 -35.84
CA LEU A 134 -0.66 -0.20 -35.08
C LEU A 134 0.52 -0.51 -34.16
N LYS A 135 0.47 -1.61 -33.40
CA LYS A 135 1.58 -2.08 -32.56
C LYS A 135 2.86 -2.30 -33.37
N LYS A 136 2.75 -2.99 -34.51
CA LYS A 136 3.89 -3.24 -35.42
C LYS A 136 4.49 -1.93 -35.96
N ASN A 137 3.65 -1.01 -36.42
CA ASN A 137 4.09 0.25 -37.03
C ASN A 137 4.69 1.19 -35.98
N ILE A 138 4.14 1.21 -34.76
CA ILE A 138 4.76 1.91 -33.63
C ILE A 138 6.16 1.37 -33.39
N LYS A 139 6.33 0.05 -33.19
CA LYS A 139 7.65 -0.57 -32.98
C LYS A 139 8.65 -0.22 -34.08
N ALA A 140 8.22 -0.25 -35.34
CA ALA A 140 9.06 0.11 -36.49
C ALA A 140 9.43 1.60 -36.52
N SER A 141 8.49 2.50 -36.21
CA SER A 141 8.73 3.95 -36.21
C SER A 141 9.63 4.40 -35.07
N THR A 142 9.49 3.78 -33.89
CA THR A 142 10.17 4.21 -32.66
C THR A 142 11.67 3.92 -32.67
N HIS A 143 12.12 2.89 -33.41
CA HIS A 143 13.54 2.52 -33.48
C HIS A 143 14.43 3.61 -34.08
N ASN A 144 13.88 4.45 -34.97
CA ASN A 144 14.63 5.52 -35.62
C ASN A 144 14.70 6.82 -34.80
N PHE A 145 13.74 7.05 -33.90
CA PHE A 145 13.62 8.31 -33.16
C PHE A 145 14.31 8.31 -31.78
N LEU A 146 14.54 7.13 -31.19
CA LEU A 146 15.00 7.02 -29.80
C LEU A 146 16.45 6.58 -29.62
N THR A 147 17.29 6.66 -30.67
CA THR A 147 18.70 6.25 -30.61
C THR A 147 19.50 6.97 -29.53
N HIS A 148 19.19 8.24 -29.24
CA HIS A 148 19.85 8.99 -28.16
C HIS A 148 19.30 8.68 -26.77
N TRP A 149 18.13 8.06 -26.66
CA TRP A 149 17.46 7.85 -25.38
C TRP A 149 17.83 6.53 -24.71
N GLN A 150 18.43 5.62 -25.46
CA GLN A 150 19.17 4.50 -24.87
C GLN A 150 20.32 4.98 -23.96
N LYS A 151 20.71 6.26 -24.06
CA LYS A 151 21.66 6.89 -23.15
C LYS A 151 21.06 7.28 -21.79
N ILE A 152 19.73 7.22 -21.64
CA ILE A 152 19.08 7.54 -20.37
C ILE A 152 19.16 6.32 -19.47
N PRO A 153 19.81 6.41 -18.29
CA PRO A 153 19.86 5.28 -17.38
C PRO A 153 18.46 4.88 -16.91
N ASP A 154 18.29 3.58 -16.66
CA ASP A 154 17.06 2.95 -16.16
C ASP A 154 15.83 3.08 -17.09
N PHE A 155 15.96 3.72 -18.26
CA PHE A 155 14.90 3.74 -19.26
C PHE A 155 14.95 2.47 -20.12
N SER A 156 13.81 1.78 -20.23
CA SER A 156 13.65 0.60 -21.08
C SER A 156 12.58 0.84 -22.12
N LEU A 157 13.00 1.08 -23.36
CA LEU A 157 12.08 1.25 -24.48
C LEU A 157 11.15 0.03 -24.65
N GLU A 158 11.68 -1.18 -24.47
CA GLU A 158 10.90 -2.41 -24.58
C GLU A 158 9.80 -2.47 -23.51
N HIS A 159 10.07 -1.96 -22.30
CA HIS A 159 9.06 -1.89 -21.25
C HIS A 159 7.93 -0.91 -21.62
N SER A 160 8.27 0.31 -22.06
CA SER A 160 7.27 1.29 -22.50
C SER A 160 6.45 0.79 -23.69
N LEU A 161 7.08 0.10 -24.65
CA LEU A 161 6.39 -0.52 -25.78
C LEU A 161 5.42 -1.62 -25.34
N LYS A 162 5.77 -2.44 -24.33
CA LYS A 162 4.84 -3.44 -23.76
C LYS A 162 3.62 -2.80 -23.09
N GLN A 163 3.82 -1.67 -22.38
CA GLN A 163 2.70 -0.92 -21.80
C GLN A 163 1.81 -0.33 -22.89
N ILE A 164 2.39 0.23 -23.96
CA ILE A 164 1.65 0.73 -25.12
C ILE A 164 0.89 -0.40 -25.82
N ASP A 165 1.50 -1.58 -26.00
CA ASP A 165 0.82 -2.73 -26.61
C ASP A 165 -0.43 -3.12 -25.81
N SER A 166 -0.30 -3.20 -24.48
CA SER A 166 -1.42 -3.49 -23.56
C SER A 166 -2.49 -2.38 -23.59
N ALA A 167 -2.08 -1.13 -23.69
CA ALA A 167 -2.99 0.01 -23.80
C ALA A 167 -3.77 -0.04 -25.13
N ILE A 168 -3.12 -0.35 -26.25
CA ILE A 168 -3.77 -0.54 -27.55
C ILE A 168 -4.75 -1.71 -27.51
N ASP A 169 -4.36 -2.81 -26.85
CA ASP A 169 -5.22 -3.99 -26.71
C ASP A 169 -6.50 -3.72 -25.91
N SER A 170 -6.40 -2.88 -24.88
CA SER A 170 -7.53 -2.48 -24.05
C SER A 170 -8.35 -1.30 -24.61
N PHE A 171 -7.83 -0.55 -25.59
CA PHE A 171 -8.53 0.59 -26.18
C PHE A 171 -9.64 0.13 -27.14
N ASP A 172 -10.79 0.80 -27.07
CA ASP A 172 -11.93 0.53 -27.95
C ASP A 172 -11.89 1.43 -29.19
N PHE A 173 -11.50 0.86 -30.32
CA PHE A 173 -11.46 1.58 -31.59
C PHE A 173 -12.83 1.67 -32.29
N SER A 174 -13.85 0.90 -31.85
CA SER A 174 -15.15 0.82 -32.54
C SER A 174 -15.84 2.18 -32.64
N ALA A 175 -15.73 3.00 -31.59
CA ALA A 175 -16.30 4.35 -31.53
C ALA A 175 -15.71 5.34 -32.57
N TYR A 176 -14.63 4.97 -33.26
CA TYR A 176 -13.94 5.81 -34.24
C TYR A 176 -14.14 5.34 -35.68
N PHE A 177 -15.04 4.37 -35.93
CA PHE A 177 -15.43 3.99 -37.28
C PHE A 177 -16.61 4.82 -37.76
N VAL A 178 -16.41 5.63 -38.80
CA VAL A 178 -17.45 6.43 -39.45
C VAL A 178 -17.73 5.82 -40.83
N LYS A 179 -18.97 5.40 -41.08
CA LYS A 179 -19.38 4.70 -42.32
C LYS A 179 -18.54 3.43 -42.60
N GLY A 180 -18.18 2.71 -41.53
CA GLY A 180 -17.42 1.46 -41.63
C GLY A 180 -15.93 1.64 -41.92
N GLN A 181 -15.39 2.86 -41.85
CA GLN A 181 -13.95 3.13 -41.96
C GLN A 181 -13.44 3.86 -40.72
N LEU A 182 -12.23 3.52 -40.28
CA LEU A 182 -11.57 4.21 -39.18
C LEU A 182 -11.30 5.67 -39.55
N ASP A 183 -11.87 6.59 -38.79
CA ASP A 183 -11.61 8.03 -38.89
C ASP A 183 -10.48 8.42 -37.93
N VAL A 184 -9.26 8.50 -38.47
CA VAL A 184 -8.06 8.87 -37.70
C VAL A 184 -8.11 10.34 -37.25
N GLY A 185 -8.84 11.19 -37.97
CA GLY A 185 -9.08 12.59 -37.58
C GLY A 185 -9.90 12.63 -36.29
N LEU A 186 -11.02 11.91 -36.27
CA LEU A 186 -11.87 11.79 -35.08
C LEU A 186 -11.12 11.19 -33.88
N LEU A 187 -10.27 10.19 -34.12
CA LEU A 187 -9.40 9.59 -33.09
C LEU A 187 -8.41 10.61 -32.49
N LYS A 188 -7.89 11.53 -33.31
CA LYS A 188 -6.99 12.62 -32.87
C LYS A 188 -7.73 13.79 -32.21
N GLU A 189 -8.94 14.12 -32.67
CA GLU A 189 -9.69 15.27 -32.15
C GLU A 189 -10.32 14.99 -30.78
N ASN A 190 -10.72 13.74 -30.54
CA ASN A 190 -11.30 13.29 -29.28
C ASN A 190 -10.25 13.26 -28.15
N GLY A 191 -8.99 12.93 -28.45
CA GLY A 191 -7.89 12.92 -27.48
C GLY A 191 -7.93 11.75 -26.48
N SER A 192 -9.00 10.96 -26.45
CA SER A 192 -9.17 9.76 -25.63
C SER A 192 -8.05 8.74 -25.83
N PHE A 193 -7.58 8.53 -27.07
CA PHE A 193 -6.50 7.59 -27.37
C PHE A 193 -5.16 8.09 -26.83
N TYR A 194 -4.87 9.39 -26.98
CA TYR A 194 -3.69 10.01 -26.37
C TYR A 194 -3.71 9.83 -24.85
N TRP A 195 -4.84 10.16 -24.19
CA TRP A 195 -4.99 10.03 -22.75
C TRP A 195 -4.88 8.59 -22.26
N HIS A 196 -5.42 7.62 -23.01
CA HIS A 196 -5.33 6.21 -22.68
C HIS A 196 -3.87 5.73 -22.68
N LEU A 197 -3.11 6.08 -23.72
CA LEU A 197 -1.68 5.79 -23.78
C LEU A 197 -0.89 6.55 -22.69
N HIS A 198 -1.23 7.82 -22.46
CA HIS A 198 -0.60 8.66 -21.43
C HIS A 198 -0.72 8.04 -20.04
N ASN A 199 -1.91 7.56 -19.69
CA ASN A 199 -2.18 6.94 -18.39
C ASN A 199 -1.50 5.58 -18.27
N ALA A 200 -1.47 4.78 -19.34
CA ALA A 200 -0.79 3.48 -19.33
C ALA A 200 0.73 3.60 -19.11
N LEU A 201 1.34 4.69 -19.61
CA LEU A 201 2.75 5.00 -19.42
C LEU A 201 3.05 5.73 -18.08
N GLY A 202 2.03 6.11 -17.31
CA GLY A 202 2.21 6.80 -16.03
C GLY A 202 2.91 8.17 -16.15
N ILE A 203 2.72 8.87 -17.27
CA ILE A 203 3.42 10.13 -17.55
C ILE A 203 2.92 11.23 -16.60
N LYS A 204 3.85 11.88 -15.88
CA LYS A 204 3.54 12.99 -14.94
C LYS A 204 3.79 14.39 -15.52
N GLY A 205 4.41 14.47 -16.70
CA GLY A 205 4.77 15.72 -17.35
C GLY A 205 5.76 15.51 -18.49
N SER A 206 5.98 16.56 -19.29
CA SER A 206 6.88 16.55 -20.45
C SER A 206 8.37 16.58 -20.08
N TYR A 207 8.69 16.99 -18.86
CA TYR A 207 10.05 17.11 -18.36
C TYR A 207 10.27 16.17 -17.17
N GLN A 208 11.44 15.55 -17.16
CA GLN A 208 11.90 14.69 -16.07
C GLN A 208 13.41 14.83 -15.95
N ILE A 209 13.88 15.41 -14.86
CA ILE A 209 15.30 15.46 -14.53
C ILE A 209 15.63 14.22 -13.70
N ARG A 210 16.61 13.44 -14.15
CA ARG A 210 17.16 12.31 -13.40
C ARG A 210 18.52 12.70 -12.86
N ILE A 211 18.78 12.43 -11.58
CA ILE A 211 20.04 12.76 -10.92
C ILE A 211 20.62 11.45 -10.41
N TYR A 212 21.89 11.18 -10.73
CA TYR A 212 22.62 10.00 -10.28
C TYR A 212 23.93 10.33 -9.58
N ASP A 213 24.43 11.54 -9.76
CA ASP A 213 25.71 11.97 -9.23
C ASP A 213 25.55 13.05 -8.16
N PRO A 214 26.29 12.97 -7.03
CA PRO A 214 26.25 13.98 -5.98
C PRO A 214 26.58 15.40 -6.47
N VAL A 215 27.43 15.56 -7.49
CA VAL A 215 27.76 16.87 -8.08
C VAL A 215 26.53 17.44 -8.76
N VAL A 216 25.84 16.63 -9.55
CA VAL A 216 24.60 17.03 -10.24
C VAL A 216 23.52 17.38 -9.22
N PHE A 217 23.40 16.59 -8.14
CA PHE A 217 22.48 16.88 -7.04
C PHE A 217 22.76 18.25 -6.40
N GLU A 218 24.01 18.52 -6.01
CA GLU A 218 24.38 19.81 -5.41
C GLU A 218 24.12 20.98 -6.39
N LEU A 219 24.45 20.82 -7.68
CA LEU A 219 24.19 21.84 -8.69
C LEU A 219 22.68 22.13 -8.81
N PHE A 220 21.83 21.12 -8.89
CA PHE A 220 20.37 21.32 -8.97
C PHE A 220 19.80 21.85 -7.65
N ASN A 221 20.38 21.50 -6.51
CA ASN A 221 19.99 22.05 -5.22
C ASN A 221 20.27 23.56 -5.16
N GLU A 222 21.44 24.00 -5.62
CA GLU A 222 21.76 25.43 -5.76
C GLU A 222 20.85 26.13 -6.77
N ILE A 223 20.50 25.49 -7.90
CA ILE A 223 19.51 26.06 -8.83
C ILE A 223 18.15 26.19 -8.14
N SER A 224 17.71 25.21 -7.35
CA SER A 224 16.45 25.27 -6.61
C SER A 224 16.44 26.43 -5.61
N ILE A 225 17.53 26.61 -4.84
CA ILE A 225 17.71 27.73 -3.92
C ILE A 225 17.66 29.07 -4.68
N MET A 226 18.31 29.14 -5.84
CA MET A 226 18.28 30.33 -6.70
C MET A 226 16.86 30.64 -7.18
N LEU A 227 16.11 29.64 -7.68
CA LEU A 227 14.72 29.80 -8.13
C LEU A 227 13.77 30.17 -6.98
N ALA A 228 14.06 29.76 -5.74
CA ALA A 228 13.29 30.16 -4.57
C ALA A 228 13.41 31.66 -4.27
N LYS A 229 14.54 32.28 -4.61
CA LYS A 229 14.80 33.72 -4.46
C LYS A 229 14.22 34.57 -5.60
N PHE A 230 13.66 33.95 -6.65
CA PHE A 230 13.05 34.68 -7.76
C PHE A 230 11.75 35.38 -7.30
N PRO A 231 11.57 36.68 -7.62
CA PRO A 231 10.41 37.46 -7.21
C PRO A 231 9.14 37.01 -7.95
N LEU A 232 7.97 37.41 -7.46
CA LEU A 232 6.70 37.10 -8.13
C LEU A 232 6.43 37.99 -9.37
N VAL A 233 7.23 39.05 -9.53
CA VAL A 233 7.12 40.01 -10.63
C VAL A 233 8.40 39.94 -11.46
N LEU A 234 8.26 39.65 -12.75
CA LEU A 234 9.39 39.51 -13.67
C LEU A 234 10.26 40.79 -13.69
N ASP A 235 9.65 41.98 -13.67
CA ASP A 235 10.32 43.29 -13.72
C ASP A 235 11.40 43.45 -12.64
N GLU A 236 11.16 42.93 -11.43
CA GLU A 236 12.12 42.98 -10.32
C GLU A 236 13.32 42.06 -10.57
N LEU A 237 13.10 40.91 -11.20
CA LEU A 237 14.16 39.97 -11.53
C LEU A 237 15.10 40.55 -12.59
N VAL A 238 14.54 41.26 -13.58
CA VAL A 238 15.25 41.72 -14.77
C VAL A 238 15.14 43.23 -14.99
N SER A 239 15.36 44.00 -13.92
CA SER A 239 15.34 45.47 -13.90
C SER A 239 16.32 46.17 -14.86
N PHE A 240 17.27 45.42 -15.41
CA PHE A 240 18.25 45.89 -16.40
C PHE A 240 17.71 45.86 -17.84
N LEU A 241 16.61 45.13 -18.08
CA LEU A 241 15.97 45.06 -19.39
C LEU A 241 15.18 46.33 -19.68
N ASN A 242 15.26 46.82 -20.91
CA ASN A 242 14.31 47.81 -21.40
C ASN A 242 12.92 47.14 -21.46
N PRO A 243 11.87 47.71 -20.84
CA PRO A 243 10.49 47.28 -20.99
C PRO A 243 10.05 46.98 -22.42
N GLU A 244 10.56 47.74 -23.39
CA GLU A 244 10.26 47.56 -24.82
C GLU A 244 10.91 46.29 -25.40
N ALA A 245 11.93 45.71 -24.77
CA ALA A 245 12.54 44.45 -25.20
C ALA A 245 11.61 43.24 -25.00
N PHE A 246 10.59 43.35 -24.13
CA PHE A 246 9.53 42.33 -23.97
C PHE A 246 8.38 42.50 -24.97
N ALA A 247 8.31 43.64 -25.65
CA ALA A 247 7.35 43.87 -26.73
C ALA A 247 7.85 43.17 -28.01
N LEU A 248 7.91 41.84 -27.98
CA LEU A 248 8.12 41.03 -29.17
C LEU A 248 6.86 41.14 -30.05
N LEU A 249 6.85 42.12 -30.96
CA LEU A 249 6.00 42.09 -32.15
C LEU A 249 6.44 40.87 -32.96
N ILE A 250 5.77 39.72 -32.76
CA ILE A 250 5.84 38.61 -33.71
C ILE A 250 5.22 39.16 -34.99
N VAL A 251 6.08 39.49 -35.96
CA VAL A 251 5.68 40.04 -37.26
C VAL A 251 4.89 38.96 -38.03
N SER A 252 3.58 38.87 -37.79
CA SER A 252 2.65 38.54 -38.87
C SER A 252 2.46 39.81 -39.70
N HIS A 253 2.75 39.75 -40.99
CA HIS A 253 2.84 40.90 -41.89
C HIS A 253 1.70 41.95 -41.79
N THR A 254 2.12 43.22 -41.62
CA THR A 254 1.50 44.54 -42.01
C THR A 254 0.29 45.14 -41.27
N PRO A 255 0.16 46.48 -41.17
CA PRO A 255 1.16 47.45 -40.70
C PRO A 255 0.61 48.50 -39.69
N ARG A 256 1.56 49.06 -38.92
CA ARG A 256 1.61 50.38 -38.27
C ARG A 256 0.53 51.42 -38.66
N SER A 257 -0.09 52.00 -37.63
CA SER A 257 0.04 53.45 -37.38
C SER A 257 0.21 53.67 -35.87
N GLU A 258 1.44 53.97 -35.45
CA GLU A 258 1.75 54.50 -34.13
C GLU A 258 1.41 55.99 -34.10
N ALA A 259 0.61 56.42 -33.13
CA ALA A 259 0.88 57.56 -32.26
C ALA A 259 -0.19 57.62 -31.16
N GLU A 260 0.24 58.01 -29.96
CA GLU A 260 -0.58 58.37 -28.80
C GLU A 260 -1.08 57.22 -27.91
N ASN A 261 -0.25 56.80 -26.96
CA ASN A 261 -0.41 57.28 -25.59
C ASN A 261 0.81 56.88 -24.73
N LYS A 262 1.60 57.89 -24.38
CA LYS A 262 2.40 57.89 -23.16
C LYS A 262 1.43 58.12 -22.00
N GLU A 263 1.80 57.56 -20.85
CA GLU A 263 1.20 57.76 -19.52
C GLU A 263 -0.01 56.85 -19.22
N GLU A 264 0.25 55.69 -18.60
CA GLU A 264 -0.17 55.41 -17.20
C GLU A 264 -0.01 53.95 -16.73
N ASN A 265 0.32 52.98 -17.59
CA ASN A 265 0.59 51.60 -17.12
C ASN A 265 2.08 51.27 -17.16
N LYS A 266 2.81 51.67 -16.10
CA LYS A 266 4.19 51.20 -15.86
C LYS A 266 4.13 49.83 -15.18
N GLY A 267 4.52 48.78 -15.90
CA GLY A 267 4.86 47.48 -15.29
C GLY A 267 4.18 46.22 -15.84
N GLN A 268 3.46 46.27 -16.96
CA GLN A 268 2.87 45.06 -17.56
C GLN A 268 3.42 44.81 -18.96
N PHE A 269 4.31 43.82 -19.06
CA PHE A 269 4.86 43.35 -20.34
C PHE A 269 3.87 42.42 -21.04
N SER A 270 3.58 42.69 -22.31
CA SER A 270 2.74 41.82 -23.14
C SER A 270 3.29 41.67 -24.55
N TYR A 271 3.14 40.48 -25.15
CA TYR A 271 3.42 40.27 -26.57
C TYR A 271 2.23 39.65 -27.28
N ALA A 272 2.05 40.01 -28.56
CA ALA A 272 0.95 39.54 -29.40
C ALA A 272 1.39 38.29 -30.16
N ALA A 273 0.84 37.13 -29.81
CA ALA A 273 0.97 35.90 -30.57
C ALA A 273 -0.41 35.50 -31.08
N MET A 274 -0.59 35.40 -32.41
CA MET A 274 -1.87 34.98 -33.04
C MET A 274 -3.11 35.74 -32.54
N GLY A 275 -3.00 37.05 -32.29
CA GLY A 275 -4.15 37.88 -31.88
C GLY A 275 -4.53 37.80 -30.39
N GLN A 276 -3.79 37.06 -29.55
CA GLN A 276 -3.95 37.08 -28.10
C GLN A 276 -2.79 37.83 -27.44
N THR A 277 -3.13 38.69 -26.48
CA THR A 277 -2.17 39.41 -25.63
C THR A 277 -1.77 38.46 -24.51
N ILE A 278 -0.54 37.94 -24.54
CA ILE A 278 -0.01 37.10 -23.46
C ILE A 278 0.85 37.98 -22.57
N HIS A 279 0.55 38.02 -21.27
CA HIS A 279 1.37 38.72 -20.30
C HIS A 279 2.64 37.90 -20.01
N ALA A 280 3.80 38.53 -20.14
CA ALA A 280 5.09 37.84 -19.93
C ALA A 280 5.24 37.35 -18.49
N ASN A 281 4.64 38.06 -17.53
CA ASN A 281 4.64 37.68 -16.12
C ASN A 281 3.89 36.37 -15.85
N ASP A 282 2.76 36.11 -16.52
CA ASP A 282 2.00 34.87 -16.34
C ASP A 282 2.77 33.66 -16.85
N LYS A 283 3.44 33.82 -18.00
CA LYS A 283 4.33 32.78 -18.53
C LYS A 283 5.52 32.57 -17.61
N TYR A 284 6.12 33.65 -17.11
CA TYR A 284 7.20 33.59 -16.14
C TYR A 284 6.79 32.81 -14.89
N LEU A 285 5.66 33.14 -14.27
CA LEU A 285 5.16 32.43 -13.08
C LEU A 285 4.85 30.96 -13.38
N LYS A 286 4.23 30.67 -14.52
CA LYS A 286 3.97 29.29 -14.97
C LYS A 286 5.26 28.48 -15.11
N TYR A 287 6.26 29.03 -15.81
CA TYR A 287 7.54 28.35 -16.02
C TYR A 287 8.39 28.27 -14.75
N LEU A 288 8.31 29.28 -13.87
CA LEU A 288 8.95 29.26 -12.56
C LEU A 288 8.38 28.16 -11.68
N GLY A 289 7.04 28.03 -11.64
CA GLY A 289 6.36 26.93 -10.95
C GLY A 289 6.78 25.56 -11.50
N LEU A 290 6.68 25.38 -12.82
CA LEU A 290 7.10 24.13 -13.48
C LEU A 290 8.57 23.79 -13.20
N GLY A 291 9.47 24.77 -13.28
CA GLY A 291 10.89 24.59 -13.01
C GLY A 291 11.16 24.16 -11.57
N LYS A 292 10.50 24.80 -10.59
CA LYS A 292 10.58 24.41 -9.17
C LYS A 292 10.08 22.98 -8.96
N ASP A 293 8.94 22.63 -9.54
CA ASP A 293 8.33 21.31 -9.38
C ASP A 293 9.22 20.19 -9.96
N VAL A 294 9.73 20.39 -11.19
CA VAL A 294 10.59 19.41 -11.86
C VAL A 294 11.91 19.21 -11.10
N ILE A 295 12.54 20.30 -10.64
CA ILE A 295 13.80 20.22 -9.90
C ILE A 295 13.59 19.59 -8.53
N ASN A 296 12.57 20.01 -7.78
CA ASN A 296 12.28 19.45 -6.45
C ASN A 296 11.93 17.96 -6.54
N SER A 297 11.16 17.56 -7.55
CA SER A 297 10.88 16.15 -7.83
C SER A 297 12.16 15.34 -8.06
N ALA A 298 13.11 15.87 -8.85
CA ALA A 298 14.39 15.22 -9.12
C ALA A 298 15.28 15.13 -7.87
N LEU A 299 15.36 16.22 -7.08
CA LEU A 299 16.12 16.26 -5.84
C LEU A 299 15.58 15.26 -4.81
N ASN A 300 14.27 15.18 -4.65
CA ASN A 300 13.63 14.23 -3.74
C ASN A 300 13.84 12.78 -4.19
N THR A 301 13.71 12.52 -5.50
CA THR A 301 13.98 11.19 -6.07
C THR A 301 15.42 10.75 -5.80
N TYR A 302 16.40 11.65 -5.96
CA TYR A 302 17.79 11.37 -5.64
C TYR A 302 18.00 11.11 -4.14
N LYS A 303 17.47 11.95 -3.25
CA LYS A 303 17.59 11.77 -1.80
C LYS A 303 17.08 10.40 -1.36
N SER A 304 15.88 10.01 -1.80
CA SER A 304 15.31 8.71 -1.44
C SER A 304 16.14 7.55 -1.99
N ALA A 305 16.67 7.65 -3.23
CA ALA A 305 17.54 6.62 -3.79
C ALA A 305 18.90 6.54 -3.08
N HIS A 306 19.47 7.69 -2.69
CA HIS A 306 20.71 7.79 -1.94
C HIS A 306 20.57 7.21 -0.53
N GLU A 307 19.51 7.54 0.19
CA GLU A 307 19.16 6.97 1.50
C GLU A 307 18.97 5.46 1.41
N LYS A 308 18.27 4.96 0.38
CA LYS A 308 18.13 3.52 0.13
C LYS A 308 19.50 2.86 -0.06
N LYS A 309 20.38 3.42 -0.90
CA LYS A 309 21.71 2.87 -1.17
C LYS A 309 22.63 2.94 0.06
N LEU A 310 22.54 4.00 0.86
CA LEU A 310 23.27 4.13 2.13
C LEU A 310 22.83 3.05 3.12
N LYS A 311 21.52 2.82 3.26
CA LYS A 311 20.98 1.73 4.09
C LYS A 311 21.50 0.38 3.61
N GLN A 312 21.43 0.12 2.29
CA GLN A 312 21.95 -1.12 1.70
C GLN A 312 23.45 -1.33 1.98
N LEU A 313 24.28 -0.29 1.85
CA LEU A 313 25.72 -0.38 2.14
C LEU A 313 26.01 -0.68 3.60
N ASN A 314 25.29 -0.04 4.53
CA ASN A 314 25.43 -0.32 5.95
C ASN A 314 25.02 -1.76 6.28
N THR A 315 23.88 -2.22 5.74
CA THR A 315 23.41 -3.61 5.86
C THR A 315 24.41 -4.61 5.29
N ILE A 316 25.01 -4.34 4.12
CA ILE A 316 26.07 -5.19 3.52
C ILE A 316 27.30 -5.23 4.42
N LYS A 317 27.73 -4.10 4.96
CA LYS A 317 28.89 -4.01 5.84
C LYS A 317 28.70 -4.81 7.12
N GLU A 318 27.53 -4.68 7.76
CA GLU A 318 27.15 -5.45 8.94
C GLU A 318 27.12 -6.96 8.65
N ALA A 319 26.51 -7.36 7.52
CA ALA A 319 26.46 -8.75 7.10
C ALA A 319 27.85 -9.34 6.84
N HIS A 320 28.75 -8.61 6.16
CA HIS A 320 30.14 -9.04 5.96
C HIS A 320 30.93 -9.14 7.27
N GLU A 321 30.71 -8.24 8.24
CA GLU A 321 31.36 -8.32 9.54
C GLU A 321 30.95 -9.60 10.29
N LEU A 322 29.65 -9.93 10.27
CA LEU A 322 29.13 -11.17 10.85
C LEU A 322 29.64 -12.42 10.11
N LEU A 323 29.67 -12.40 8.78
CA LEU A 323 30.24 -13.47 7.95
C LEU A 323 31.74 -13.67 8.21
N GLY A 324 32.49 -12.60 8.42
CA GLY A 324 33.90 -12.66 8.82
C GLY A 324 34.10 -13.35 10.16
N ARG A 325 33.24 -13.06 11.17
CA ARG A 325 33.27 -13.75 12.48
C ARG A 325 32.92 -15.24 12.36
N ILE A 326 31.98 -15.59 11.49
CA ILE A 326 31.63 -16.98 11.18
C ILE A 326 32.83 -17.70 10.54
N ALA A 327 33.49 -17.07 9.56
CA ALA A 327 34.65 -17.65 8.88
C ALA A 327 35.82 -17.90 9.83
N LEU A 328 36.08 -16.99 10.78
CA LEU A 328 37.08 -17.19 11.84
C LEU A 328 36.71 -18.37 12.73
N SER A 329 35.45 -18.44 13.17
CA SER A 329 34.93 -19.54 14.01
C SER A 329 35.06 -20.90 13.32
N ILE A 330 34.83 -20.98 12.00
CA ILE A 330 34.98 -22.21 11.21
C ILE A 330 36.46 -22.58 11.01
N THR A 331 37.35 -21.58 10.88
CA THR A 331 38.78 -21.83 10.64
C THR A 331 39.44 -22.49 11.84
N GLU A 332 39.07 -22.08 13.05
CA GLU A 332 39.53 -22.69 14.31
C GLU A 332 39.19 -24.20 14.38
N LEU A 333 38.09 -24.62 13.76
CA LEU A 333 37.63 -26.02 13.77
C LEU A 333 38.37 -26.91 12.76
N ASN A 334 38.84 -26.35 11.65
CA ASN A 334 39.45 -27.10 10.55
C ASN A 334 40.81 -27.74 10.91
N GLU A 335 41.47 -27.28 11.97
CA GLU A 335 42.78 -27.78 12.39
C GLU A 335 42.71 -28.99 13.33
N TYR A 336 41.52 -29.34 13.82
CA TYR A 336 41.35 -30.39 14.83
C TYR A 336 41.48 -31.81 14.26
N LYS A 337 42.38 -32.61 14.85
CA LYS A 337 42.54 -34.04 14.57
C LYS A 337 42.65 -34.83 15.87
N ILE A 338 41.91 -35.94 15.97
CA ILE A 338 42.00 -36.85 17.12
C ILE A 338 43.46 -37.36 17.25
N PRO A 339 44.09 -37.22 18.44
CA PRO A 339 45.43 -37.74 18.67
C PRO A 339 45.51 -39.26 18.49
N GLN A 340 46.44 -39.73 17.65
CA GLN A 340 46.72 -41.18 17.53
C GLN A 340 47.73 -41.62 18.58
N LEU A 341 47.28 -42.37 19.60
CA LEU A 341 48.13 -42.90 20.68
C LEU A 341 48.82 -44.22 20.27
N GLN A 342 50.07 -44.41 20.71
CA GLN A 342 50.80 -45.66 20.48
C GLN A 342 50.26 -46.78 21.39
N GLN A 343 50.27 -48.03 20.90
CA GLN A 343 49.68 -49.19 21.61
C GLN A 343 50.33 -49.50 22.99
N SER A 344 51.51 -48.94 23.27
CA SER A 344 52.22 -49.09 24.54
C SER A 344 51.80 -48.10 25.63
N THR A 345 50.86 -47.20 25.36
CA THR A 345 50.43 -46.17 26.32
C THR A 345 49.67 -46.82 27.50
N PRO A 346 50.03 -46.54 28.77
CA PRO A 346 49.30 -47.02 29.94
C PRO A 346 47.81 -46.67 29.88
N SER A 347 46.96 -47.55 30.39
CA SER A 347 45.49 -47.39 30.35
C SER A 347 45.01 -46.13 31.06
N ALA A 348 45.64 -45.76 32.18
CA ALA A 348 45.34 -44.53 32.91
C ALA A 348 45.68 -43.25 32.11
N GLU A 349 46.82 -43.23 31.43
CA GLU A 349 47.28 -42.09 30.64
C GLU A 349 46.46 -41.93 29.35
N SER A 350 46.04 -43.05 28.74
CA SER A 350 45.14 -43.04 27.58
C SER A 350 43.75 -42.49 27.93
N ILE A 351 43.25 -42.77 29.14
CA ILE A 351 41.97 -42.24 29.64
C ILE A 351 42.06 -40.72 29.80
N GLU A 352 43.13 -40.22 30.44
CA GLU A 352 43.31 -38.79 30.69
C GLU A 352 43.39 -37.98 29.39
N ILE A 353 44.10 -38.50 28.38
CA ILE A 353 44.20 -37.85 27.06
C ILE A 353 42.84 -37.80 26.37
N TYR A 354 42.08 -38.91 26.33
CA TYR A 354 40.77 -38.91 25.67
C TYR A 354 39.71 -38.12 26.43
N GLU A 355 39.77 -38.03 27.77
CA GLU A 355 38.89 -37.14 28.56
C GLU A 355 39.17 -35.67 28.25
N ARG A 356 40.44 -35.28 28.12
CA ARG A 356 40.82 -33.92 27.72
C ARG A 356 40.33 -33.58 26.31
N GLU A 357 40.45 -34.51 25.37
CA GLU A 357 39.97 -34.33 23.99
C GLU A 357 38.45 -34.23 23.87
N ILE A 358 37.69 -34.91 24.74
CA ILE A 358 36.23 -34.77 24.82
C ILE A 358 35.83 -33.37 25.30
N VAL A 359 36.58 -32.79 26.24
CA VAL A 359 36.36 -31.39 26.68
C VAL A 359 36.61 -30.41 25.54
N LEU A 360 37.71 -30.58 24.78
CA LEU A 360 38.00 -29.78 23.57
C LEU A 360 36.89 -29.89 22.52
N LEU A 361 36.33 -31.08 22.28
CA LEU A 361 35.19 -31.25 21.36
C LEU A 361 33.92 -30.54 21.85
N ALA A 362 33.68 -30.45 23.15
CA ALA A 362 32.56 -29.70 23.70
C ALA A 362 32.74 -28.18 23.48
N GLU A 363 33.98 -27.67 23.53
CA GLU A 363 34.30 -26.29 23.17
C GLU A 363 34.06 -26.04 21.66
N HIS A 364 34.47 -26.97 20.80
CA HIS A 364 34.18 -26.90 19.36
C HIS A 364 32.67 -26.90 19.03
N GLN A 365 31.86 -27.63 19.80
CA GLN A 365 30.40 -27.57 19.68
C GLN A 365 29.84 -26.19 20.04
N LYS A 366 30.40 -25.52 21.06
CA LYS A 366 30.01 -24.14 21.41
C LYS A 366 30.38 -23.15 20.30
N ILE A 367 31.55 -23.31 19.68
CA ILE A 367 31.98 -22.48 18.52
C ILE A 367 31.00 -22.65 17.35
N LEU A 368 30.57 -23.89 17.04
CA LEU A 368 29.58 -24.16 15.99
C LEU A 368 28.19 -23.58 16.31
N ALA A 369 27.74 -23.67 17.56
CA ALA A 369 26.49 -23.06 17.99
C ALA A 369 26.52 -21.52 17.84
N ASN A 370 27.64 -20.89 18.20
CA ASN A 370 27.85 -19.45 18.01
C ASN A 370 27.88 -19.07 16.52
N ALA A 371 28.57 -19.84 15.68
CA ALA A 371 28.59 -19.62 14.23
C ALA A 371 27.18 -19.72 13.60
N LYS A 372 26.34 -20.66 14.07
CA LYS A 372 24.93 -20.76 13.67
C LYS A 372 24.09 -19.57 14.11
N TYR A 373 24.28 -19.11 15.34
CA TYR A 373 23.59 -17.93 15.87
C TYR A 373 23.92 -16.70 15.02
N LEU A 374 25.20 -16.45 14.76
CA LEU A 374 25.66 -15.34 13.90
C LEU A 374 25.12 -15.46 12.48
N LEU A 375 25.05 -16.68 11.92
CA LEU A 375 24.49 -16.91 10.58
C LEU A 375 23.00 -16.55 10.54
N ASN A 376 22.23 -16.95 11.55
CA ASN A 376 20.81 -16.62 11.64
C ASN A 376 20.58 -15.13 11.85
N GLN A 377 21.43 -14.46 12.64
CA GLN A 377 21.41 -13.01 12.80
C GLN A 377 21.64 -12.32 11.44
N SER A 378 22.66 -12.70 10.68
CA SER A 378 22.86 -12.18 9.31
C SER A 378 21.65 -12.43 8.40
N LYS A 379 20.93 -13.55 8.55
CA LYS A 379 19.77 -13.87 7.70
C LYS A 379 18.61 -12.92 8.00
N SER A 380 18.45 -12.55 9.27
CA SER A 380 17.42 -11.61 9.70
C SER A 380 17.70 -10.17 9.27
N THR A 381 18.96 -9.81 9.03
CA THR A 381 19.36 -8.46 8.59
C THR A 381 19.15 -8.24 7.08
N LEU A 382 19.12 -9.31 6.28
CA LEU A 382 18.98 -9.24 4.82
C LEU A 382 17.55 -9.54 4.38
N ASP A 383 16.96 -8.64 3.59
CA ASP A 383 15.69 -8.89 2.89
C ASP A 383 15.92 -9.61 1.55
N GLU A 384 14.85 -9.80 0.76
CA GLU A 384 14.93 -10.42 -0.57
C GLU A 384 15.37 -9.44 -1.69
N ASP A 385 15.89 -8.24 -1.36
CA ASP A 385 16.39 -7.31 -2.37
C ASP A 385 17.53 -7.97 -3.18
N PRO A 386 17.46 -7.99 -4.53
CA PRO A 386 18.49 -8.58 -5.38
C PRO A 386 19.90 -8.04 -5.13
N ALA A 387 20.03 -6.85 -4.56
CA ALA A 387 21.30 -6.26 -4.15
C ALA A 387 22.09 -7.13 -3.14
N TYR A 388 21.42 -8.04 -2.42
CA TYR A 388 22.04 -8.94 -1.45
C TYR A 388 22.29 -10.35 -1.99
N SER A 389 22.11 -10.60 -3.29
CA SER A 389 22.22 -11.94 -3.88
C SER A 389 23.58 -12.62 -3.69
N GLU A 390 24.68 -11.87 -3.74
CA GLU A 390 26.04 -12.37 -3.48
C GLU A 390 26.22 -12.77 -2.00
N LEU A 391 25.77 -11.92 -1.07
CA LEU A 391 25.72 -12.23 0.37
C LEU A 391 24.87 -13.48 0.65
N HIS A 392 23.68 -13.59 0.05
CA HIS A 392 22.83 -14.78 0.17
C HIS A 392 23.56 -16.05 -0.32
N MET A 393 24.44 -15.94 -1.31
CA MET A 393 25.28 -17.05 -1.77
C MET A 393 26.40 -17.38 -0.77
N GLU A 394 27.12 -16.38 -0.26
CA GLU A 394 28.14 -16.55 0.78
C GLU A 394 27.57 -17.15 2.06
N MET A 395 26.36 -16.75 2.45
CA MET A 395 25.64 -17.28 3.59
C MET A 395 25.30 -18.76 3.42
N ARG A 396 24.87 -19.18 2.23
CA ARG A 396 24.66 -20.61 1.93
C ARG A 396 25.96 -21.39 2.02
N GLN A 397 27.06 -20.85 1.48
CA GLN A 397 28.37 -21.49 1.58
C GLN A 397 28.83 -21.63 3.05
N CYS A 398 28.61 -20.60 3.88
CA CYS A 398 28.89 -20.68 5.32
C CYS A 398 28.00 -21.71 6.01
N GLU A 399 26.71 -21.79 5.65
CA GLU A 399 25.79 -22.80 6.18
C GLU A 399 26.25 -24.23 5.86
N ASP A 400 26.67 -24.47 4.62
CA ASP A 400 27.17 -25.78 4.18
C ASP A 400 28.48 -26.16 4.91
N ARG A 401 29.40 -25.20 5.10
CA ARG A 401 30.63 -25.40 5.86
C ARG A 401 30.36 -25.68 7.34
N ILE A 402 29.40 -24.99 7.96
CA ILE A 402 28.98 -25.27 9.34
C ILE A 402 28.43 -26.69 9.44
N LYS A 403 27.56 -27.11 8.52
CA LYS A 403 27.01 -28.49 8.49
C LYS A 403 28.10 -29.54 8.31
N GLU A 404 29.09 -29.28 7.47
CA GLU A 404 30.24 -30.17 7.29
C GLU A 404 31.04 -30.33 8.59
N GLN A 405 31.36 -29.23 9.27
CA GLN A 405 32.06 -29.26 10.56
C GLN A 405 31.26 -29.94 11.67
N GLU A 406 29.94 -29.74 11.72
CA GLU A 406 29.07 -30.46 12.65
C GLU A 406 29.12 -31.97 12.45
N SER A 407 29.13 -32.42 11.19
CA SER A 407 29.28 -33.84 10.86
C SER A 407 30.62 -34.39 11.35
N ILE A 408 31.72 -33.63 11.18
CA ILE A 408 33.06 -34.00 11.63
C ILE A 408 33.13 -34.07 13.16
N VAL A 409 32.64 -33.05 13.86
CA VAL A 409 32.63 -32.98 15.34
C VAL A 409 31.78 -34.12 15.93
N CYS A 410 30.59 -34.39 15.38
CA CYS A 410 29.76 -35.52 15.80
C CYS A 410 30.43 -36.88 15.59
N LYS A 411 31.07 -37.08 14.43
CA LYS A 411 31.82 -38.30 14.14
C LYS A 411 32.98 -38.50 15.11
N ASN A 412 33.77 -37.44 15.34
CA ASN A 412 34.94 -37.49 16.21
C ASN A 412 34.55 -37.71 17.68
N SER A 413 33.46 -37.11 18.13
CA SER A 413 32.89 -37.33 19.47
C SER A 413 32.50 -38.81 19.68
N SER A 414 31.83 -39.42 18.71
CA SER A 414 31.47 -40.85 18.77
C SER A 414 32.70 -41.76 18.80
N GLU A 415 33.75 -41.40 18.05
CA GLU A 415 34.98 -42.19 17.97
C GLU A 415 35.81 -42.08 19.26
N LEU A 416 35.93 -40.89 19.85
CA LEU A 416 36.61 -40.66 21.14
C LEU A 416 35.91 -41.36 22.30
N LEU A 417 34.58 -41.36 22.36
CA LEU A 417 33.82 -42.07 23.40
C LEU A 417 34.08 -43.58 23.36
N LYS A 418 34.15 -44.18 22.17
CA LYS A 418 34.49 -45.61 22.00
C LYS A 418 35.92 -45.93 22.44
N LEU A 419 36.87 -45.03 22.15
CA LEU A 419 38.27 -45.19 22.56
C LEU A 419 38.43 -45.04 24.09
N LEU A 420 37.72 -44.10 24.70
CA LEU A 420 37.68 -43.90 26.14
C LEU A 420 37.08 -45.10 26.88
N GLU A 421 35.95 -45.62 26.39
CA GLU A 421 35.28 -46.78 26.98
C GLU A 421 36.18 -48.03 26.93
N LYS A 422 36.88 -48.24 25.82
CA LYS A 422 37.86 -49.33 25.67
C LYS A 422 39.06 -49.20 26.63
N ALA A 423 39.52 -47.98 26.90
CA ALA A 423 40.61 -47.72 27.85
C ALA A 423 40.16 -47.90 29.31
N LYS A 424 38.93 -47.47 29.66
CA LYS A 424 38.31 -47.64 30.99
C LYS A 424 38.05 -49.11 31.33
N LEU A 425 37.55 -49.90 30.38
CA LEU A 425 37.32 -51.34 30.57
C LEU A 425 38.62 -52.12 30.84
N LYS A 426 39.74 -51.70 30.23
CA LYS A 426 41.06 -52.30 30.49
C LYS A 426 41.56 -51.99 31.91
N LYS A 427 41.34 -50.78 32.41
CA LYS A 427 41.69 -50.37 33.78
C LYS A 427 40.84 -51.09 34.86
N LEU A 428 39.53 -51.24 34.61
CA LEU A 428 38.59 -51.87 35.55
C LEU A 428 38.86 -53.37 35.76
N ALA A 429 39.39 -54.07 34.75
CA ALA A 429 39.79 -55.47 34.86
C ALA A 429 41.04 -55.66 35.73
N ASP A 430 41.96 -54.68 35.72
CA ASP A 430 43.21 -54.72 36.48
C ASP A 430 43.01 -54.34 37.97
N GLU A 431 42.00 -53.51 38.29
CA GLU A 431 41.75 -53.01 39.67
C GLU A 431 40.77 -53.88 40.49
N ARG A 432 39.88 -54.65 39.84
CA ARG A 432 38.84 -55.47 40.53
C ARG A 432 39.37 -56.68 41.32
N LEU A 433 40.60 -57.13 41.11
CA LEU A 433 41.15 -58.32 41.78
C LEU A 433 41.81 -58.04 43.14
N ALA A 434 41.94 -56.77 43.55
CA ALA A 434 42.80 -56.41 44.67
C ALA A 434 42.09 -56.11 46.02
N ASN A 435 40.81 -55.70 46.09
CA ASN A 435 40.28 -54.99 47.29
C ASN A 435 38.80 -55.22 47.71
N ALA A 436 38.19 -56.40 47.57
CA ALA A 436 36.74 -56.56 47.87
C ALA A 436 36.35 -56.48 49.38
N SER A 437 35.27 -55.75 49.67
CA SER A 437 34.68 -55.39 50.99
C SER A 437 33.31 -56.06 51.26
N VAL A 438 32.73 -55.86 52.45
CA VAL A 438 31.48 -56.53 52.88
C VAL A 438 30.24 -56.12 52.06
N ASP A 439 30.22 -54.94 51.43
CA ASP A 439 29.15 -54.51 50.50
C ASP A 439 29.26 -55.20 49.13
N ASP A 440 30.48 -55.57 48.73
CA ASP A 440 30.70 -56.39 47.54
C ASP A 440 30.09 -57.78 47.75
N LEU A 441 30.19 -58.34 48.96
CA LEU A 441 29.59 -59.64 49.29
C LEU A 441 28.05 -59.60 49.31
N ILE A 442 27.44 -58.48 49.74
CA ILE A 442 25.98 -58.25 49.79
C ILE A 442 25.35 -58.04 48.41
N ALA A 443 25.98 -57.23 47.56
CA ALA A 443 25.55 -57.07 46.18
C ALA A 443 25.63 -58.40 45.44
N ILE A 444 26.76 -59.12 45.54
CA ILE A 444 26.95 -60.42 44.89
C ILE A 444 25.83 -61.42 45.25
N PHE A 445 25.30 -61.40 46.46
CA PHE A 445 24.33 -62.42 46.88
C PHE A 445 22.87 -62.17 46.52
N GLU A 446 22.35 -60.96 46.68
CA GLU A 446 20.96 -60.63 46.26
C GLU A 446 20.87 -60.47 44.75
N GLU A 447 21.92 -59.94 44.15
CA GLU A 447 22.04 -59.80 42.71
C GLU A 447 22.07 -61.18 42.07
N ASN A 448 22.85 -62.14 42.59
CA ASN A 448 22.81 -63.49 42.05
C ASN A 448 21.43 -64.14 42.24
N LYS A 449 20.63 -63.79 43.26
CA LYS A 449 19.40 -64.55 43.62
C LYS A 449 18.24 -64.19 42.75
N LYS A 450 18.02 -62.88 42.66
CA LYS A 450 17.09 -62.29 41.72
C LYS A 450 17.55 -62.53 40.30
N LYS A 451 18.85 -62.52 39.99
CA LYS A 451 19.28 -62.83 38.62
C LYS A 451 19.04 -64.30 38.27
N ILE A 452 19.13 -65.29 39.17
CA ILE A 452 18.77 -66.69 38.83
C ILE A 452 17.25 -66.83 38.65
N GLU A 453 16.44 -66.35 39.60
CA GLU A 453 14.98 -66.53 39.54
C GLU A 453 14.33 -65.63 38.48
N ALA A 454 14.78 -64.37 38.36
CA ALA A 454 14.34 -63.45 37.32
C ALA A 454 14.95 -63.80 35.97
N ALA A 455 16.23 -64.17 35.81
CA ALA A 455 16.71 -64.56 34.48
C ALA A 455 16.12 -65.91 34.04
N SER A 456 15.72 -66.82 34.95
CA SER A 456 15.00 -68.05 34.58
C SER A 456 13.54 -67.78 34.18
N SER A 457 12.81 -66.94 34.92
CA SER A 457 11.45 -66.51 34.60
C SER A 457 11.42 -65.59 33.37
N GLU A 458 12.32 -64.61 33.29
CA GLU A 458 12.49 -63.71 32.15
C GLU A 458 12.97 -64.46 30.93
N LYS A 459 13.87 -65.45 31.02
CA LYS A 459 14.22 -66.27 29.86
C LYS A 459 12.99 -67.01 29.32
N ASN A 460 12.21 -67.66 30.19
CA ASN A 460 11.00 -68.38 29.76
C ASN A 460 9.88 -67.44 29.25
N GLN A 461 9.74 -66.26 29.85
CA GLN A 461 8.79 -65.23 29.44
C GLN A 461 9.25 -64.51 28.18
N THR A 462 10.56 -64.34 27.99
CA THR A 462 11.22 -63.77 26.80
C THR A 462 11.19 -64.76 25.65
N GLU A 463 11.37 -66.06 25.86
CA GLU A 463 11.18 -67.10 24.83
C GLU A 463 9.72 -67.15 24.35
N ARG A 464 8.74 -67.09 25.27
CA ARG A 464 7.32 -66.99 24.92
C ARG A 464 6.97 -65.67 24.24
N SER A 465 7.55 -64.56 24.71
CA SER A 465 7.33 -63.23 24.13
C SER A 465 7.96 -63.15 22.75
N ILE A 466 9.18 -63.64 22.54
CA ILE A 466 9.84 -63.76 21.23
C ILE A 466 9.01 -64.62 20.28
N SER A 467 8.51 -65.78 20.72
CA SER A 467 7.68 -66.62 19.85
C SER A 467 6.40 -65.89 19.44
N LYS A 468 5.71 -65.25 20.38
CA LYS A 468 4.50 -64.48 20.13
C LYS A 468 4.77 -63.22 19.29
N LEU A 469 5.90 -62.55 19.52
CA LEU A 469 6.36 -61.38 18.77
C LEU A 469 6.77 -61.78 17.35
N ARG A 470 7.38 -62.95 17.14
CA ARG A 470 7.74 -63.44 15.81
C ARG A 470 6.51 -63.85 15.02
N ASP A 471 5.51 -64.44 15.67
CA ASP A 471 4.20 -64.69 15.05
C ASP A 471 3.48 -63.37 14.71
N GLU A 472 3.58 -62.36 15.57
CA GLU A 472 3.03 -61.01 15.37
C GLU A 472 3.78 -60.23 14.29
N VAL A 473 5.12 -60.31 14.24
CA VAL A 473 5.99 -59.73 13.20
C VAL A 473 5.76 -60.45 11.87
N ALA A 474 5.54 -61.77 11.87
CA ALA A 474 5.15 -62.49 10.66
C ALA A 474 3.76 -62.03 10.17
N GLY A 475 2.80 -61.85 11.09
CA GLY A 475 1.48 -61.29 10.79
C GLY A 475 1.53 -59.85 10.27
N LEU A 476 2.32 -58.98 10.91
CA LEU A 476 2.55 -57.59 10.53
C LEU A 476 3.35 -57.49 9.22
N SER A 477 4.30 -58.39 8.97
CA SER A 477 5.03 -58.47 7.70
C SER A 477 4.09 -58.86 6.57
N VAL A 478 3.22 -59.85 6.79
CA VAL A 478 2.17 -60.23 5.83
C VAL A 478 1.22 -59.06 5.59
N GLN A 479 0.78 -58.35 6.65
CA GLN A 479 -0.04 -57.14 6.52
C GLN A 479 0.69 -56.01 5.78
N TYR A 480 1.96 -55.78 6.08
CA TYR A 480 2.83 -54.79 5.43
C TYR A 480 2.96 -55.07 3.93
N TYR A 481 3.26 -56.31 3.54
CA TYR A 481 3.33 -56.70 2.13
C TYR A 481 1.95 -56.67 1.47
N GLN A 482 0.87 -57.03 2.17
CA GLN A 482 -0.50 -56.90 1.65
C GLN A 482 -0.93 -55.45 1.47
N LEU A 483 -0.50 -54.53 2.34
CA LEU A 483 -0.75 -53.08 2.27
C LEU A 483 0.07 -52.45 1.15
N MET A 484 1.36 -52.78 1.03
CA MET A 484 2.21 -52.35 -0.08
C MET A 484 1.68 -52.85 -1.43
N ASN A 485 1.21 -54.10 -1.49
CA ASN A 485 0.61 -54.66 -2.68
C ASN A 485 -0.78 -54.05 -2.95
N ARG A 486 -1.57 -53.70 -1.92
CA ARG A 486 -2.83 -52.95 -2.08
C ARG A 486 -2.59 -51.53 -2.60
N LEU A 487 -1.62 -50.79 -2.07
CA LEU A 487 -1.19 -49.48 -2.58
C LEU A 487 -0.73 -49.57 -4.04
N GLY A 488 0.05 -50.60 -4.37
CA GLY A 488 0.53 -50.86 -5.73
C GLY A 488 -0.51 -51.43 -6.70
N GLN A 489 -1.59 -52.08 -6.24
CA GLN A 489 -2.61 -52.74 -7.08
C GLN A 489 -3.96 -52.00 -7.13
N LYS A 490 -4.42 -51.40 -6.03
CA LYS A 490 -5.70 -50.68 -5.93
C LYS A 490 -5.57 -49.18 -6.12
N VAL A 491 -4.54 -48.55 -5.57
CA VAL A 491 -4.42 -47.08 -5.59
C VAL A 491 -3.68 -46.64 -6.85
N TYR A 492 -2.44 -47.09 -7.09
CA TYR A 492 -1.67 -46.62 -8.24
C TYR A 492 -2.21 -46.99 -9.65
N PRO A 493 -2.71 -48.22 -9.92
CA PRO A 493 -3.19 -48.60 -11.26
C PRO A 493 -4.54 -48.01 -11.64
N SER A 494 -5.37 -47.65 -10.66
CA SER A 494 -6.72 -47.10 -10.89
C SER A 494 -6.73 -45.63 -11.32
N ILE A 495 -5.58 -44.95 -11.27
CA ILE A 495 -5.46 -43.51 -11.58
C ILE A 495 -4.81 -43.23 -12.95
N LEU A 496 -4.17 -44.21 -13.59
CA LEU A 496 -3.50 -44.02 -14.89
C LEU A 496 -4.40 -44.17 -16.14
N VAL A 497 -5.72 -44.24 -15.97
CA VAL A 497 -6.66 -44.35 -17.10
C VAL A 497 -7.49 -43.07 -17.16
N ASN A 498 -6.98 -42.03 -17.84
CA ASN A 498 -7.81 -41.04 -18.56
C ASN A 498 -7.02 -40.01 -19.39
N SER A 499 -5.68 -40.07 -19.45
CA SER A 499 -4.87 -39.27 -20.38
C SER A 499 -4.34 -40.12 -21.54
N GLN A 500 -5.17 -40.31 -22.56
CA GLN A 500 -4.91 -40.84 -23.92
C GLN A 500 -4.13 -42.18 -24.12
N PRO A 501 -4.53 -42.98 -25.13
CA PRO A 501 -4.05 -44.35 -25.30
C PRO A 501 -2.74 -44.39 -26.09
N GLN A 502 -1.60 -44.50 -25.41
CA GLN A 502 -0.40 -45.07 -26.01
C GLN A 502 0.23 -46.09 -25.07
N GLN A 503 0.15 -47.34 -25.52
CA GLN A 503 0.93 -48.52 -25.13
C GLN A 503 0.95 -48.87 -23.63
N SER A 504 0.07 -49.82 -23.30
CA SER A 504 0.06 -50.61 -22.08
C SER A 504 1.30 -51.49 -21.96
N GLU A 505 2.40 -50.95 -21.41
CA GLU A 505 3.27 -51.75 -20.57
C GLU A 505 2.93 -51.45 -19.12
N VAL A 506 2.47 -52.48 -18.40
CA VAL A 506 2.18 -52.42 -16.97
C VAL A 506 3.49 -52.11 -16.25
N VAL A 507 3.76 -50.83 -16.02
CA VAL A 507 4.87 -50.40 -15.18
C VAL A 507 4.55 -50.87 -13.77
N LYS A 508 5.11 -52.02 -13.37
CA LYS A 508 5.10 -52.46 -11.98
C LYS A 508 5.86 -51.41 -11.17
N VAL A 509 5.12 -50.52 -10.51
CA VAL A 509 5.72 -49.56 -9.58
C VAL A 509 6.23 -50.35 -8.38
N ASN A 510 7.52 -50.66 -8.40
CA ASN A 510 8.18 -51.38 -7.33
C ASN A 510 8.68 -50.36 -6.30
N PHE A 511 8.04 -50.29 -5.14
CA PHE A 511 8.47 -49.42 -4.06
C PHE A 511 9.61 -50.08 -3.29
N GLN A 512 10.73 -49.38 -3.13
CA GLN A 512 11.91 -49.94 -2.46
C GLN A 512 11.77 -49.93 -0.92
N ASN A 513 11.03 -48.97 -0.37
CA ASN A 513 10.73 -48.86 1.06
C ASN A 513 9.56 -47.87 1.30
N VAL A 514 9.11 -47.74 2.55
CA VAL A 514 8.02 -46.84 2.96
C VAL A 514 8.32 -45.37 2.66
N SER A 515 9.58 -44.94 2.80
CA SER A 515 9.96 -43.56 2.50
C SER A 515 9.81 -43.24 1.00
N ASP A 516 10.13 -44.19 0.11
CA ASP A 516 9.92 -44.05 -1.32
C ASP A 516 8.43 -44.07 -1.68
N ALA A 517 7.62 -44.89 -0.99
CA ALA A 517 6.16 -44.89 -1.12
C ALA A 517 5.54 -43.55 -0.68
N ASN A 518 5.92 -43.02 0.49
CA ASN A 518 5.45 -41.72 0.99
C ASN A 518 5.82 -40.58 0.04
N ARG A 519 7.08 -40.51 -0.41
CA ARG A 519 7.54 -39.46 -1.33
C ARG A 519 6.79 -39.50 -2.66
N LYS A 520 6.62 -40.68 -3.25
CA LYS A 520 5.90 -40.84 -4.52
C LYS A 520 4.41 -40.55 -4.38
N PHE A 521 3.82 -40.87 -3.22
CA PHE A 521 2.42 -40.57 -2.94
C PHE A 521 2.19 -39.06 -2.76
N GLU A 522 3.07 -38.35 -2.05
CA GLU A 522 2.96 -36.88 -1.88
C GLU A 522 3.14 -36.11 -3.19
N GLN A 523 4.12 -36.50 -4.02
CA GLN A 523 4.28 -35.93 -5.37
C GLN A 523 3.02 -36.11 -6.22
N TRP A 524 2.37 -37.26 -6.09
CA TRP A 524 1.16 -37.60 -6.80
C TRP A 524 -0.10 -36.90 -6.26
N LYS A 525 -0.25 -36.82 -4.93
CA LYS A 525 -1.29 -36.05 -4.24
C LYS A 525 -1.24 -34.58 -4.64
N GLY A 526 -0.05 -34.00 -4.77
CA GLY A 526 0.14 -32.65 -5.29
C GLY A 526 -0.35 -32.49 -6.73
N ALA A 527 -0.02 -33.44 -7.61
CA ALA A 527 -0.46 -33.40 -9.01
C ALA A 527 -1.98 -33.54 -9.17
N LEU A 528 -2.62 -34.45 -8.41
CA LEU A 528 -4.07 -34.63 -8.45
C LEU A 528 -4.84 -33.49 -7.79
N SER A 529 -4.35 -32.97 -6.66
CA SER A 529 -4.99 -31.82 -6.01
C SER A 529 -4.96 -30.60 -6.92
N LYS A 530 -3.85 -30.39 -7.64
CA LYS A 530 -3.76 -29.37 -8.68
C LYS A 530 -4.79 -29.61 -9.80
N GLN A 531 -4.93 -30.84 -10.28
CA GLN A 531 -5.91 -31.19 -11.32
C GLN A 531 -7.38 -31.03 -10.86
N VAL A 532 -7.68 -31.36 -9.60
CA VAL A 532 -9.02 -31.16 -9.01
C VAL A 532 -9.34 -29.68 -8.90
N ASN A 533 -8.42 -28.87 -8.38
CA ASN A 533 -8.59 -27.43 -8.20
C ASN A 533 -8.75 -26.70 -9.54
N GLU A 534 -7.90 -27.00 -10.53
CA GLU A 534 -7.99 -26.41 -11.87
C GLU A 534 -9.34 -26.76 -12.55
N ARG A 535 -9.84 -27.99 -12.39
CA ARG A 535 -11.15 -28.40 -12.93
C ARG A 535 -12.31 -27.78 -12.17
N GLU A 536 -12.21 -27.61 -10.86
CA GLU A 536 -13.26 -27.02 -10.02
C GLU A 536 -13.46 -25.53 -10.29
N GLU A 537 -12.37 -24.77 -10.45
CA GLU A 537 -12.45 -23.36 -10.85
C GLU A 537 -13.12 -23.20 -12.22
N ILE A 538 -12.78 -24.07 -13.18
CA ILE A 538 -13.40 -24.07 -14.52
C ILE A 538 -14.89 -24.43 -14.45
N ILE A 539 -15.28 -25.43 -13.64
CA ILE A 539 -16.70 -25.82 -13.49
C ILE A 539 -17.49 -24.71 -12.80
N LYS A 540 -16.95 -24.12 -11.72
CA LYS A 540 -17.60 -23.03 -10.97
C LYS A 540 -17.87 -21.81 -11.86
N TYR A 541 -16.91 -21.47 -12.72
CA TYR A 541 -17.10 -20.44 -13.73
C TYR A 541 -18.23 -20.80 -14.71
N LYS A 542 -18.22 -22.02 -15.27
CA LYS A 542 -19.22 -22.49 -16.24
C LYS A 542 -20.64 -22.58 -15.65
N GLU A 543 -20.80 -23.01 -14.41
CA GLU A 543 -22.08 -23.06 -13.72
C GLU A 543 -22.66 -21.67 -13.43
N THR A 544 -21.80 -20.72 -13.06
CA THR A 544 -22.20 -19.32 -12.86
C THR A 544 -22.78 -18.73 -14.16
N LEU A 545 -22.17 -19.07 -15.30
CA LEU A 545 -22.69 -18.69 -16.61
C LEU A 545 -24.00 -19.42 -16.96
N ILE A 546 -24.09 -20.73 -16.71
CA ILE A 546 -25.32 -21.50 -16.91
C ILE A 546 -26.48 -20.91 -16.10
N ALA A 547 -26.25 -20.60 -14.82
CA ALA A 547 -27.26 -20.02 -13.94
C ALA A 547 -27.75 -18.66 -14.45
N ALA A 548 -26.84 -17.79 -14.90
CA ALA A 548 -27.19 -16.49 -15.47
C ALA A 548 -28.02 -16.62 -16.76
N VAL A 549 -27.66 -17.57 -17.65
CA VAL A 549 -28.41 -17.84 -18.88
C VAL A 549 -29.78 -18.48 -18.58
N MET A 550 -29.84 -19.43 -17.64
CA MET A 550 -31.09 -20.03 -17.15
C MET A 550 -32.04 -18.97 -16.57
N GLN A 551 -31.51 -18.01 -15.81
CA GLN A 551 -32.29 -16.92 -15.27
C GLN A 551 -32.91 -16.06 -16.38
N CYS A 552 -32.16 -15.76 -17.45
CA CYS A 552 -32.69 -15.08 -18.63
C CYS A 552 -33.78 -15.92 -19.33
N LEU A 553 -33.59 -17.23 -19.48
CA LEU A 553 -34.57 -18.14 -20.09
C LEU A 553 -35.87 -18.25 -19.28
N ASN A 554 -35.76 -18.32 -17.95
CA ASN A 554 -36.89 -18.39 -17.03
C ASN A 554 -37.70 -17.08 -16.98
N ASN A 555 -37.01 -15.94 -17.09
CA ASN A 555 -37.64 -14.62 -17.05
C ASN A 555 -38.29 -14.21 -18.38
N SER A 556 -38.13 -15.00 -19.46
CA SER A 556 -38.75 -14.71 -20.75
C SER A 556 -40.09 -15.41 -20.91
N GLY A 557 -41.03 -14.78 -21.63
CA GLY A 557 -42.37 -15.33 -21.88
C GLY A 557 -42.34 -16.72 -22.51
N LYS A 558 -43.42 -17.49 -22.36
CA LYS A 558 -43.52 -18.88 -22.87
C LYS A 558 -43.24 -19.03 -24.38
N GLY A 559 -43.46 -17.97 -25.17
CA GLY A 559 -43.27 -17.95 -26.62
C GLY A 559 -41.96 -17.34 -27.13
N ASP A 560 -41.18 -16.68 -26.25
CA ASP A 560 -40.10 -15.77 -26.68
C ASP A 560 -38.73 -16.25 -26.23
N PHE A 561 -37.78 -16.30 -27.17
CA PHE A 561 -36.38 -16.61 -26.88
C PHE A 561 -35.63 -15.33 -26.45
N PRO A 562 -35.03 -15.26 -25.25
CA PRO A 562 -34.47 -14.02 -24.69
C PRO A 562 -33.06 -13.71 -25.19
N LEU A 563 -32.85 -13.70 -26.51
CA LEU A 563 -31.53 -13.54 -27.11
C LEU A 563 -30.85 -12.23 -26.71
N SER A 564 -31.60 -11.11 -26.69
CA SER A 564 -31.07 -9.79 -26.30
C SER A 564 -30.66 -9.75 -24.82
N ALA A 565 -31.43 -10.38 -23.93
CA ALA A 565 -31.13 -10.41 -22.50
C ALA A 565 -29.88 -11.28 -22.22
N ILE A 566 -29.77 -12.44 -22.87
CA ILE A 566 -28.58 -13.30 -22.78
C ILE A 566 -27.34 -12.56 -23.28
N ASN A 567 -27.44 -11.86 -24.42
CA ASN A 567 -26.31 -11.10 -24.98
C ASN A 567 -25.88 -9.89 -24.14
N LYS A 568 -26.73 -9.42 -23.21
CA LYS A 568 -26.44 -8.30 -22.30
C LYS A 568 -25.94 -8.75 -20.93
N LEU A 569 -25.84 -10.05 -20.65
CA LEU A 569 -25.30 -10.53 -19.39
C LEU A 569 -23.84 -10.10 -19.25
N ASN A 570 -23.57 -9.24 -18.27
CA ASN A 570 -22.22 -8.72 -17.98
C ASN A 570 -21.18 -9.84 -17.78
N VAL A 571 -21.61 -10.99 -17.24
CA VAL A 571 -20.76 -12.18 -17.04
C VAL A 571 -20.31 -12.84 -18.35
N LEU A 572 -21.02 -12.61 -19.45
CA LEU A 572 -20.65 -13.06 -20.81
C LEU A 572 -19.91 -11.96 -21.59
N ASN A 573 -19.77 -10.78 -21.00
CA ASN A 573 -19.20 -9.60 -21.64
C ASN A 573 -17.69 -9.53 -21.42
N VAL A 574 -16.98 -10.52 -21.97
CA VAL A 574 -15.51 -10.55 -21.92
C VAL A 574 -14.96 -9.52 -22.91
N LYS A 575 -14.29 -8.48 -22.40
CA LYS A 575 -13.68 -7.41 -23.21
C LYS A 575 -12.84 -8.00 -24.35
N GLY A 576 -13.34 -7.88 -25.58
CA GLY A 576 -12.64 -8.28 -26.81
C GLY A 576 -13.14 -9.54 -27.52
N ALA A 577 -14.16 -10.25 -27.00
CA ALA A 577 -14.73 -11.40 -27.71
C ALA A 577 -15.63 -10.96 -28.88
N LYS A 578 -15.35 -11.41 -30.11
CA LYS A 578 -16.15 -11.15 -31.33
C LYS A 578 -17.46 -11.97 -31.42
N LEU A 579 -17.78 -12.77 -30.39
CA LEU A 579 -18.94 -13.66 -30.36
C LEU A 579 -20.10 -12.96 -29.64
N SER A 580 -21.34 -13.19 -30.07
CA SER A 580 -22.50 -12.74 -29.28
C SER A 580 -22.47 -13.39 -27.89
N GLY A 581 -23.09 -12.79 -26.87
CA GLY A 581 -23.06 -13.38 -25.51
C GLY A 581 -23.55 -14.83 -25.47
N LEU A 582 -24.55 -15.19 -26.29
CA LEU A 582 -24.99 -16.58 -26.46
C LEU A 582 -23.95 -17.45 -27.18
N ASP A 583 -23.31 -16.96 -28.23
CA ASP A 583 -22.23 -17.70 -28.91
C ASP A 583 -21.01 -17.92 -28.00
N TYR A 584 -20.68 -16.91 -27.19
CA TYR A 584 -19.63 -17.01 -26.18
C TYR A 584 -20.02 -18.06 -25.14
N PHE A 585 -21.24 -18.00 -24.61
CA PHE A 585 -21.78 -19.02 -23.69
C PHE A 585 -21.67 -20.44 -24.28
N LEU A 586 -22.16 -20.64 -25.52
CA LEU A 586 -22.12 -21.94 -26.21
C LEU A 586 -20.68 -22.43 -26.45
N SER A 587 -19.77 -21.50 -26.80
CA SER A 587 -18.35 -21.83 -26.94
C SER A 587 -17.71 -22.26 -25.63
N VAL A 588 -18.09 -21.63 -24.51
CA VAL A 588 -17.56 -21.90 -23.17
C VAL A 588 -18.07 -23.23 -22.60
N ILE A 589 -19.35 -23.56 -22.82
CA ILE A 589 -19.92 -24.88 -22.45
C ILE A 589 -19.57 -25.97 -23.46
N GLY A 590 -18.93 -25.61 -24.58
CA GLY A 590 -18.31 -26.53 -25.54
C GLY A 590 -19.27 -27.16 -26.54
N ASP A 591 -20.39 -26.50 -26.86
CA ASP A 591 -21.34 -27.02 -27.84
C ASP A 591 -21.42 -26.13 -29.08
N LYS A 592 -20.82 -26.63 -30.18
CA LYS A 592 -20.81 -25.96 -31.49
C LYS A 592 -22.01 -26.32 -32.36
N THR A 593 -22.89 -27.21 -31.91
CA THR A 593 -24.01 -27.74 -32.71
C THR A 593 -25.28 -26.90 -32.57
N PHE A 594 -25.33 -26.00 -31.58
CA PHE A 594 -26.46 -25.10 -31.38
C PHE A 594 -26.42 -23.92 -32.37
N GLU A 595 -27.29 -23.91 -33.37
CA GLU A 595 -27.33 -22.87 -34.41
C GLU A 595 -27.93 -21.53 -33.90
N VAL A 596 -27.09 -20.50 -33.72
CA VAL A 596 -27.50 -19.18 -33.20
C VAL A 596 -28.00 -18.21 -34.28
N ASN A 597 -27.41 -18.26 -35.48
CA ASN A 597 -27.60 -17.25 -36.54
C ASN A 597 -29.04 -17.14 -37.09
N ARG A 598 -29.94 -18.08 -36.74
CA ARG A 598 -31.33 -18.13 -37.25
C ARG A 598 -32.38 -17.64 -36.26
N LEU A 599 -32.05 -17.37 -35.00
CA LEU A 599 -33.04 -17.09 -33.95
C LEU A 599 -33.82 -15.77 -34.14
N GLY A 600 -33.26 -14.78 -34.84
CA GLY A 600 -33.87 -13.46 -35.01
C GLY A 600 -34.91 -13.32 -36.13
N PHE A 601 -35.07 -14.33 -37.01
CA PHE A 601 -35.85 -14.20 -38.26
C PHE A 601 -36.90 -15.30 -38.48
N VAL A 602 -37.12 -16.19 -37.51
CA VAL A 602 -37.95 -17.40 -37.66
C VAL A 602 -39.15 -17.38 -36.69
N SER A 603 -40.23 -18.11 -37.00
CA SER A 603 -41.52 -18.09 -36.30
C SER A 603 -41.42 -18.37 -34.79
N THR A 604 -42.42 -17.91 -34.02
CA THR A 604 -42.52 -18.13 -32.56
C THR A 604 -42.42 -19.61 -32.18
N ASN A 605 -43.01 -20.53 -32.95
CA ASN A 605 -42.88 -21.97 -32.69
C ASN A 605 -41.43 -22.46 -32.75
N TYR A 606 -40.61 -21.94 -33.68
CA TYR A 606 -39.19 -22.27 -33.77
C TYR A 606 -38.39 -21.70 -32.59
N GLN A 607 -38.75 -20.51 -32.11
CA GLN A 607 -38.12 -19.92 -30.92
C GLN A 607 -38.43 -20.71 -29.65
N VAL A 608 -39.68 -21.20 -29.49
CA VAL A 608 -40.04 -22.12 -28.41
C VAL A 608 -39.24 -23.42 -28.49
N GLU A 609 -39.18 -24.05 -29.67
CA GLU A 609 -38.41 -25.27 -29.88
C GLU A 609 -36.92 -25.08 -29.54
N LYS A 610 -36.32 -23.95 -29.94
CA LYS A 610 -34.92 -23.63 -29.63
C LYS A 610 -34.70 -23.29 -28.16
N LYS A 611 -35.66 -22.66 -27.51
CA LYS A 611 -35.64 -22.42 -26.05
C LYS A 611 -35.63 -23.75 -25.30
N GLU A 612 -36.47 -24.70 -25.71
CA GLU A 612 -36.49 -26.06 -25.16
C GLU A 612 -35.21 -26.83 -25.45
N GLN A 613 -34.64 -26.72 -26.66
CA GLN A 613 -33.33 -27.32 -26.98
C GLN A 613 -32.21 -26.74 -26.13
N LEU A 614 -32.24 -25.43 -25.83
CA LEU A 614 -31.23 -24.81 -24.97
C LEU A 614 -31.40 -25.23 -23.50
N TYR A 615 -32.64 -25.37 -23.00
CA TYR A 615 -32.89 -25.97 -21.68
C TYR A 615 -32.38 -27.42 -21.60
N ALA A 616 -32.63 -28.23 -22.64
CA ALA A 616 -32.14 -29.60 -22.71
C ALA A 616 -30.61 -29.67 -22.77
N LEU A 617 -29.98 -28.76 -23.52
CA LEU A 617 -28.52 -28.63 -23.58
C LEU A 617 -27.94 -28.24 -22.22
N ILE A 618 -28.53 -27.23 -21.56
CA ILE A 618 -28.11 -26.81 -20.22
C ILE A 618 -28.24 -27.96 -19.24
N GLY A 619 -29.39 -28.66 -19.19
CA GLY A 619 -29.57 -29.82 -18.32
C GLY A 619 -28.60 -30.96 -18.62
N SER A 620 -28.26 -31.17 -19.90
CA SER A 620 -27.23 -32.13 -20.30
C SER A 620 -25.83 -31.74 -19.79
N LYS A 621 -25.49 -30.44 -19.86
CA LYS A 621 -24.21 -29.92 -19.36
C LYS A 621 -24.12 -29.89 -17.84
N GLU A 622 -25.21 -29.57 -17.14
CA GLU A 622 -25.28 -29.71 -15.68
C GLU A 622 -25.11 -31.17 -15.26
N LEU A 623 -25.69 -32.12 -16.00
CA LEU A 623 -25.47 -33.56 -15.76
C LEU A 623 -24.03 -33.98 -16.07
N GLU A 624 -23.43 -33.43 -17.12
CA GLU A 624 -22.01 -33.63 -17.46
C GLU A 624 -21.11 -33.13 -16.33
N TYR A 625 -21.34 -31.92 -15.81
CA TYR A 625 -20.56 -31.34 -14.72
C TYR A 625 -20.80 -32.06 -13.39
N ALA A 626 -22.02 -32.53 -13.14
CA ALA A 626 -22.32 -33.41 -12.00
C ALA A 626 -21.55 -34.74 -12.10
N LYS A 627 -21.38 -35.31 -13.30
CA LYS A 627 -20.52 -36.49 -13.52
C LYS A 627 -19.06 -36.17 -13.27
N VAL A 628 -18.56 -35.02 -13.74
CA VAL A 628 -17.17 -34.59 -13.47
C VAL A 628 -16.95 -34.36 -11.97
N ARG A 629 -17.92 -33.79 -11.25
CA ARG A 629 -17.88 -33.68 -9.78
C ARG A 629 -17.90 -35.04 -9.09
N ALA A 630 -18.73 -35.96 -9.58
CA ALA A 630 -18.73 -37.33 -9.07
C ALA A 630 -17.37 -38.02 -9.32
N GLU A 631 -16.68 -37.71 -10.42
CA GLU A 631 -15.30 -38.15 -10.68
C GLU A 631 -14.28 -37.45 -9.78
N GLN A 632 -14.40 -36.15 -9.53
CA GLN A 632 -13.56 -35.42 -8.58
C GLN A 632 -13.74 -35.93 -7.15
N LEU A 633 -14.96 -36.27 -6.75
CA LEU A 633 -15.26 -36.92 -5.48
C LEU A 633 -14.64 -38.32 -5.41
N LYS A 634 -14.63 -39.08 -6.52
CA LYS A 634 -13.88 -40.35 -6.59
C LYS A 634 -12.37 -40.13 -6.45
N ILE A 635 -11.80 -39.10 -7.09
CA ILE A 635 -10.38 -38.76 -6.96
C ILE A 635 -10.06 -38.34 -5.51
N SER A 636 -10.92 -37.53 -4.90
CA SER A 636 -10.76 -37.09 -3.51
C SER A 636 -10.90 -38.26 -2.53
N ALA A 637 -11.85 -39.17 -2.77
CA ALA A 637 -11.99 -40.40 -2.00
C ALA A 637 -10.78 -41.34 -2.19
N LEU A 638 -10.18 -41.38 -3.38
CA LEU A 638 -8.94 -42.13 -3.64
C LEU A 638 -7.72 -41.50 -2.94
N ILE A 639 -7.65 -40.17 -2.87
CA ILE A 639 -6.62 -39.47 -2.08
C ILE A 639 -6.81 -39.78 -0.59
N GLU A 640 -8.04 -39.74 -0.09
CA GLU A 640 -8.35 -40.05 1.31
C GLU A 640 -8.11 -41.54 1.64
N GLU A 641 -8.46 -42.46 0.74
CA GLU A 641 -8.15 -43.89 0.86
C GLU A 641 -6.63 -44.11 0.82
N GLY A 642 -5.91 -43.42 -0.08
CA GLY A 642 -4.45 -43.43 -0.14
C GLY A 642 -3.79 -42.88 1.13
N ASP A 643 -4.29 -41.77 1.68
CA ASP A 643 -3.84 -41.19 2.94
C ASP A 643 -4.05 -42.18 4.10
N LYS A 644 -5.23 -42.83 4.16
CA LYS A 644 -5.52 -43.85 5.18
C LYS A 644 -4.63 -45.08 5.04
N GLU A 645 -4.41 -45.57 3.82
CA GLU A 645 -3.53 -46.72 3.56
C GLU A 645 -2.06 -46.38 3.82
N ILE A 646 -1.60 -45.15 3.54
CA ILE A 646 -0.25 -44.66 3.88
C ILE A 646 -0.09 -44.47 5.39
N GLN A 647 -1.08 -43.91 6.09
CA GLN A 647 -1.07 -43.81 7.55
C GLN A 647 -1.05 -45.20 8.19
N THR A 648 -1.84 -46.14 7.66
CA THR A 648 -1.86 -47.54 8.12
C THR A 648 -0.53 -48.23 7.81
N LEU A 649 0.05 -48.01 6.62
CA LEU A 649 1.36 -48.54 6.25
C LEU A 649 2.48 -47.97 7.15
N ASN A 650 2.44 -46.68 7.46
CA ASN A 650 3.39 -46.02 8.36
C ASN A 650 3.23 -46.57 9.78
N ALA A 651 2.01 -46.73 10.27
CA ALA A 651 1.73 -47.33 11.58
C ALA A 651 2.17 -48.79 11.64
N VAL A 652 1.88 -49.59 10.61
CA VAL A 652 2.33 -50.99 10.52
C VAL A 652 3.85 -51.07 10.38
N ASN A 653 4.50 -50.19 9.63
CA ASN A 653 5.96 -50.15 9.52
C ASN A 653 6.63 -49.67 10.81
N GLN A 654 6.04 -48.71 11.51
CA GLN A 654 6.49 -48.31 12.84
C GLN A 654 6.32 -49.45 13.84
N SER A 655 5.20 -50.17 13.82
CA SER A 655 4.99 -51.37 14.63
C SER A 655 5.90 -52.53 14.21
N LEU A 656 6.21 -52.70 12.93
CA LEU A 656 7.12 -53.74 12.42
C LEU A 656 8.57 -53.43 12.81
N ASN A 657 8.99 -52.18 12.70
CA ASN A 657 10.30 -51.74 13.14
C ASN A 657 10.41 -51.79 14.65
N ALA A 658 9.40 -51.33 15.39
CA ALA A 658 9.35 -51.44 16.84
C ALA A 658 9.40 -52.91 17.29
N SER A 659 8.58 -53.79 16.71
CA SER A 659 8.60 -55.22 17.04
C SER A 659 9.85 -55.94 16.52
N GLY A 660 10.48 -55.49 15.43
CA GLY A 660 11.75 -56.02 14.92
C GLY A 660 12.96 -55.60 15.78
N GLU A 661 12.97 -54.35 16.24
CA GLU A 661 13.91 -53.83 17.23
C GLU A 661 13.72 -54.56 18.56
N GLU A 662 12.47 -54.79 18.98
CA GLU A 662 12.10 -55.53 20.17
C GLU A 662 12.46 -57.04 20.05
N ASP A 663 12.27 -57.70 18.90
CA ASP A 663 12.73 -59.09 18.67
C ASP A 663 14.26 -59.18 18.68
N ARG A 664 14.98 -58.22 18.07
CA ARG A 664 16.45 -58.15 18.17
C ARG A 664 16.91 -57.91 19.60
N ARG A 665 16.25 -56.99 20.32
CA ARG A 665 16.56 -56.67 21.72
C ARG A 665 16.31 -57.90 22.60
N LEU A 666 15.17 -58.57 22.46
CA LEU A 666 14.80 -59.76 23.21
C LEU A 666 15.68 -60.98 22.85
N THR A 667 16.05 -61.16 21.57
CA THR A 667 16.94 -62.25 21.14
C THR A 667 18.37 -62.08 21.68
N LEU A 668 18.91 -60.84 21.67
CA LEU A 668 20.19 -60.52 22.31
C LEU A 668 20.12 -60.66 23.85
N THR A 669 18.97 -60.34 24.44
CA THR A 669 18.71 -60.52 25.87
C THR A 669 18.66 -62.00 26.24
N LEU A 670 18.07 -62.85 25.39
CA LEU A 670 17.95 -64.30 25.62
C LEU A 670 19.30 -65.03 25.60
N ASP A 671 20.17 -64.71 24.64
CA ASP A 671 21.53 -65.27 24.56
C ASP A 671 22.42 -64.81 25.73
N GLY A 672 22.21 -63.59 26.23
CA GLY A 672 22.87 -63.08 27.45
C GLY A 672 22.38 -63.75 28.74
N GLN A 673 21.06 -63.89 28.89
CA GLN A 673 20.43 -64.51 30.08
C GLN A 673 20.78 -65.99 30.24
N LYS A 674 20.95 -66.74 29.13
CA LYS A 674 21.30 -68.17 29.14
C LYS A 674 22.72 -68.43 29.65
N LYS A 675 23.65 -67.50 29.43
CA LYS A 675 25.03 -67.56 29.94
C LYS A 675 25.12 -67.11 31.41
N GLN A 676 24.24 -66.21 31.82
CA GLN A 676 24.18 -65.65 33.16
C GLN A 676 23.58 -66.64 34.19
N LEU A 677 22.66 -67.53 33.78
CA LEU A 677 22.00 -68.48 34.68
C LEU A 677 22.93 -69.57 35.24
N ASP A 678 23.87 -70.05 34.42
CA ASP A 678 24.78 -71.16 34.77
C ASP A 678 25.87 -70.74 35.79
N ASP A 679 26.19 -69.44 35.86
CA ASP A 679 27.26 -68.90 36.72
C ASP A 679 26.78 -68.49 38.13
N LEU A 680 25.48 -68.26 38.33
CA LEU A 680 24.95 -67.63 39.55
C LEU A 680 24.50 -68.63 40.64
N GLU A 681 24.12 -69.87 40.28
CA GLU A 681 23.56 -70.88 41.21
C GLU A 681 24.54 -71.41 42.27
N LEU A 682 25.85 -71.13 42.15
CA LEU A 682 26.88 -71.67 43.05
C LEU A 682 27.16 -70.81 44.31
N GLU A 683 26.70 -69.55 44.39
CA GLU A 683 27.20 -68.56 45.38
C GLU A 683 26.25 -68.18 46.55
N GLN A 684 25.08 -68.81 46.72
CA GLN A 684 23.93 -68.10 47.31
C GLN A 684 23.21 -68.64 48.57
N ARG A 685 23.92 -69.15 49.59
CA ARG A 685 23.28 -69.49 50.90
C ARG A 685 23.56 -68.65 52.16
N PRO A 686 24.66 -67.90 52.35
CA PRO A 686 24.90 -67.20 53.63
C PRO A 686 24.39 -65.75 53.85
N LEU A 687 23.85 -65.01 52.87
CA LEU A 687 23.94 -63.54 52.85
C LEU A 687 22.62 -62.74 52.88
N SER A 688 21.45 -63.40 52.83
CA SER A 688 20.12 -62.75 52.72
C SER A 688 19.69 -61.94 53.96
N SER A 689 20.21 -62.23 55.15
CA SER A 689 19.80 -61.54 56.39
C SER A 689 20.51 -60.21 56.67
N VAL A 690 21.59 -59.89 55.95
CA VAL A 690 22.36 -58.64 56.15
C VAL A 690 21.85 -57.50 55.23
N ILE A 691 21.13 -57.83 54.17
CA ILE A 691 20.79 -56.92 53.04
C ILE A 691 19.52 -56.09 53.30
N GLY A 692 18.60 -56.59 54.12
CA GLY A 692 17.34 -55.89 54.45
C GLY A 692 17.54 -54.56 55.18
N PHE A 693 18.64 -54.41 55.94
CA PHE A 693 18.95 -53.18 56.67
C PHE A 693 19.69 -52.14 55.80
N PHE A 694 20.54 -52.57 54.86
CA PHE A 694 21.26 -51.68 53.92
C PHE A 694 20.39 -51.12 52.79
N ASN A 695 19.34 -51.83 52.37
CA ASN A 695 18.43 -51.36 51.31
C ASN A 695 17.62 -50.11 51.67
N ALA A 696 17.33 -49.88 52.96
CA ALA A 696 16.65 -48.66 53.42
C ALA A 696 17.57 -47.43 53.33
N ALA A 697 18.87 -47.58 53.59
CA ALA A 697 19.86 -46.51 53.44
C ALA A 697 20.21 -46.23 51.96
N LYS A 698 20.20 -47.26 51.10
CA LYS A 698 20.46 -47.15 49.66
C LYS A 698 19.33 -46.45 48.88
N SER A 699 18.07 -46.66 49.26
CA SER A 699 16.90 -45.98 48.65
C SER A 699 16.97 -44.45 48.76
N LEU A 700 17.68 -43.92 49.77
CA LEU A 700 17.79 -42.50 50.01
C LEU A 700 18.80 -41.83 49.05
N VAL A 701 19.88 -42.54 48.71
CA VAL A 701 20.86 -42.14 47.68
C VAL A 701 20.26 -42.25 46.27
N GLU A 702 19.39 -43.23 46.01
CA GLU A 702 18.73 -43.41 44.70
C GLU A 702 17.68 -42.32 44.41
N LYS A 703 16.89 -41.88 45.41
CA LYS A 703 15.98 -40.73 45.26
C LYS A 703 16.73 -39.43 45.01
N MET A 704 17.90 -39.27 45.62
CA MET A 704 18.80 -38.13 45.42
C MET A 704 19.41 -38.10 44.01
N ASN A 705 19.87 -39.25 43.52
CA ASN A 705 20.34 -39.39 42.13
C ASN A 705 19.19 -39.19 41.12
N GLY A 706 17.96 -39.56 41.49
CA GLY A 706 16.75 -39.27 40.70
C GLY A 706 16.43 -37.77 40.62
N LEU A 707 16.62 -37.03 41.72
CA LEU A 707 16.51 -35.56 41.72
C LEU A 707 17.59 -34.89 40.85
N MET A 708 18.82 -35.42 40.85
CA MET A 708 19.94 -34.91 40.04
C MET A 708 19.86 -35.28 38.56
N ALA A 709 19.06 -36.29 38.18
CA ALA A 709 18.87 -36.72 36.79
C ALA A 709 17.70 -36.01 36.08
N LEU A 710 16.89 -35.25 36.80
CA LEU A 710 15.80 -34.45 36.24
C LEU A 710 16.36 -33.09 35.78
N ASN A 711 16.07 -32.71 34.53
CA ASN A 711 16.41 -31.38 34.04
C ASN A 711 15.50 -30.33 34.70
N GLY A 712 16.05 -29.62 35.71
CA GLY A 712 15.42 -28.48 36.38
C GLY A 712 15.07 -28.73 37.86
N PHE A 713 15.04 -27.64 38.63
CA PHE A 713 14.74 -27.63 40.06
C PHE A 713 13.30 -28.08 40.39
N GLN A 714 13.14 -29.07 41.28
CA GLN A 714 11.85 -29.65 41.67
C GLN A 714 11.60 -29.52 43.18
N GLU A 715 10.96 -28.43 43.62
CA GLU A 715 10.71 -28.12 45.04
C GLU A 715 10.00 -29.25 45.82
N ASN A 716 9.01 -29.90 45.20
CA ASN A 716 8.25 -30.99 45.83
C ASN A 716 9.11 -32.25 46.06
N GLY A 717 10.03 -32.54 45.13
CA GLY A 717 10.91 -33.70 45.25
C GLY A 717 11.99 -33.53 46.32
N VAL A 718 12.54 -32.32 46.45
CA VAL A 718 13.51 -31.97 47.51
C VAL A 718 12.85 -31.99 48.90
N SER A 719 11.59 -31.58 49.01
CA SER A 719 10.86 -31.60 50.29
C SER A 719 10.59 -33.03 50.80
N LEU A 720 10.15 -33.94 49.91
CA LEU A 720 9.92 -35.36 50.24
C LEU A 720 11.21 -36.09 50.64
N TYR A 721 12.34 -35.71 50.05
CA TYR A 721 13.66 -36.26 50.40
C TYR A 721 14.03 -35.99 51.87
N PHE A 722 13.76 -34.79 52.40
CA PHE A 722 14.05 -34.45 53.80
C PHE A 722 13.13 -35.16 54.81
N GLU A 723 11.88 -35.49 54.44
CA GLU A 723 10.96 -36.28 55.28
C GLU A 723 11.40 -37.74 55.42
N ASP A 724 11.90 -38.35 54.33
CA ASP A 724 12.39 -39.73 54.32
C ASP A 724 13.69 -39.92 55.13
N VAL A 725 14.56 -38.90 55.16
CA VAL A 725 15.79 -38.90 55.98
C VAL A 725 15.45 -39.05 57.46
N ILE A 726 14.41 -38.37 57.94
CA ILE A 726 14.00 -38.39 59.36
C ILE A 726 13.50 -39.80 59.75
N SER A 727 12.72 -40.46 58.89
CA SER A 727 12.17 -41.83 59.10
C SER A 727 13.23 -42.93 59.15
N LEU A 728 14.33 -42.79 58.39
CA LEU A 728 15.41 -43.79 58.34
C LEU A 728 16.21 -43.86 59.65
N PHE A 729 16.42 -42.72 60.31
CA PHE A 729 17.22 -42.65 61.54
C PHE A 729 16.47 -43.20 62.76
N GLU A 730 15.15 -43.08 62.83
CA GLU A 730 14.33 -43.72 63.87
C GLU A 730 14.45 -45.26 63.87
N LYS A 731 14.60 -45.88 62.68
CA LYS A 731 14.79 -47.33 62.51
C LYS A 731 16.22 -47.79 62.84
N MET A 732 17.21 -46.89 62.68
CA MET A 732 18.62 -47.18 62.98
C MET A 732 18.85 -47.33 64.49
N ASP A 733 18.14 -46.55 65.32
CA ASP A 733 18.19 -46.65 66.78
C ASP A 733 17.51 -47.91 67.33
N GLU A 734 16.59 -48.52 66.58
CA GLU A 734 15.99 -49.81 66.90
C GLU A 734 16.94 -50.98 66.59
N PHE A 735 17.72 -50.89 65.50
CA PHE A 735 18.73 -51.87 65.10
C PHE A 735 19.99 -51.87 65.99
N LYS A 736 20.37 -50.71 66.55
CA LYS A 736 21.45 -50.61 67.57
C LYS A 736 21.15 -51.44 68.83
N LYS A 737 19.89 -51.77 69.13
CA LYS A 737 19.48 -52.55 70.32
C LYS A 737 19.59 -54.07 70.15
N THR A 738 19.72 -54.59 68.93
CA THR A 738 19.61 -56.03 68.61
C THR A 738 20.95 -56.72 68.29
N ILE A 739 22.08 -56.01 68.34
CA ILE A 739 23.39 -56.56 67.93
C ILE A 739 24.42 -56.37 69.05
N SER A 740 25.19 -57.44 69.32
CA SER A 740 26.25 -57.44 70.36
C SER A 740 27.45 -56.56 69.97
N PRO A 741 28.10 -55.82 70.92
CA PRO A 741 29.19 -54.88 70.65
C PRO A 741 30.47 -55.46 70.00
N GLN A 742 30.58 -56.78 69.93
CA GLN A 742 31.73 -57.47 69.33
C GLN A 742 31.44 -58.00 67.91
N SER A 743 30.27 -57.67 67.36
CA SER A 743 29.89 -58.02 66.00
C SER A 743 30.62 -57.15 64.96
N PRO A 744 31.12 -57.73 63.84
CA PRO A 744 31.78 -56.97 62.77
C PRO A 744 30.86 -55.93 62.10
N TYR A 745 29.53 -56.00 62.32
CA TYR A 745 28.54 -55.04 61.82
C TYR A 745 28.50 -53.72 62.60
N HIS A 746 29.26 -53.57 63.69
CA HIS A 746 29.35 -52.32 64.45
C HIS A 746 30.13 -51.21 63.70
N ARG A 747 31.06 -51.57 62.80
CA ARG A 747 31.75 -50.61 61.91
C ARG A 747 30.84 -50.03 60.82
N ASN A 748 29.84 -50.79 60.37
CA ASN A 748 28.90 -50.36 59.34
C ASN A 748 27.93 -49.28 59.83
N LEU A 749 27.71 -49.18 61.14
CA LEU A 749 26.96 -48.09 61.76
C LEU A 749 27.67 -46.73 61.66
N GLN A 750 29.01 -46.70 61.62
CA GLN A 750 29.78 -45.46 61.35
C GLN A 750 29.74 -45.06 59.86
N SER A 751 29.64 -46.03 58.94
CA SER A 751 29.52 -45.77 57.49
C SER A 751 28.15 -45.18 57.09
N ILE A 752 27.09 -45.46 57.85
CA ILE A 752 25.75 -44.88 57.62
C ILE A 752 25.67 -43.43 58.11
N GLU A 753 26.37 -43.09 59.21
CA GLU A 753 26.56 -41.69 59.63
C GLU A 753 27.36 -40.90 58.57
N ALA A 754 28.40 -41.51 57.96
CA ALA A 754 29.14 -40.92 56.84
C ALA A 754 28.32 -40.79 55.53
N LEU A 755 27.36 -41.68 55.27
CA LEU A 755 26.45 -41.57 54.12
C LEU A 755 25.47 -40.40 54.25
N LYS A 756 25.04 -40.06 55.47
CA LYS A 756 24.28 -38.83 55.72
C LYS A 756 25.11 -37.60 55.42
N ASP A 757 26.36 -37.56 55.90
CA ASP A 757 27.25 -36.42 55.63
C ASP A 757 27.55 -36.27 54.13
N ALA A 758 27.74 -37.38 53.41
CA ALA A 758 27.90 -37.37 51.95
C ALA A 758 26.62 -36.95 51.20
N ALA A 759 25.43 -37.36 51.66
CA ALA A 759 24.17 -36.97 51.06
C ALA A 759 23.83 -35.50 51.35
N ASP A 760 24.11 -35.01 52.56
CA ASP A 760 24.05 -33.59 52.92
C ASP A 760 24.97 -32.75 52.02
N GLN A 761 26.18 -33.24 51.71
CA GLN A 761 27.15 -32.59 50.84
C GLN A 761 26.75 -32.61 49.35
N GLN A 762 26.02 -33.64 48.90
CA GLN A 762 25.43 -33.71 47.56
C GLN A 762 24.22 -32.79 47.39
N VAL A 763 23.35 -32.67 48.39
CA VAL A 763 22.27 -31.65 48.41
C VAL A 763 22.88 -30.27 48.36
N GLU A 764 23.97 -30.06 49.10
CA GLU A 764 24.71 -28.81 49.07
C GLU A 764 25.30 -28.52 47.68
N THR A 765 25.76 -29.53 46.95
CA THR A 765 26.28 -29.37 45.58
C THR A 765 25.16 -29.05 44.59
N TYR A 766 24.01 -29.72 44.71
CA TYR A 766 22.82 -29.45 43.88
C TYR A 766 22.27 -28.04 44.13
N PHE A 767 22.18 -27.62 45.41
CA PHE A 767 21.82 -26.25 45.76
C PHE A 767 22.87 -25.24 45.32
N LYS A 768 24.18 -25.53 45.36
CA LYS A 768 25.21 -24.64 44.81
C LYS A 768 25.07 -24.44 43.30
N LEU A 769 24.76 -25.49 42.55
CA LEU A 769 24.53 -25.40 41.11
C LEU A 769 23.32 -24.52 40.80
N GLU A 770 22.16 -24.80 41.42
CA GLU A 770 20.97 -23.98 41.21
C GLU A 770 21.18 -22.54 41.69
N LEU A 771 21.83 -22.32 42.84
CA LEU A 771 22.17 -20.97 43.32
C LEU A 771 23.12 -20.25 42.36
N SER A 772 24.07 -20.96 41.73
CA SER A 772 24.92 -20.40 40.68
C SER A 772 24.12 -20.01 39.46
N GLU A 773 23.22 -20.86 38.98
CA GLU A 773 22.35 -20.57 37.83
C GLU A 773 21.42 -19.39 38.11
N GLN A 774 20.81 -19.34 39.30
CA GLN A 774 19.99 -18.19 39.70
C GLN A 774 20.86 -16.93 39.84
N SER A 775 22.06 -17.03 40.42
CA SER A 775 22.99 -15.89 40.51
C SER A 775 23.45 -15.38 39.14
N ASP A 776 23.67 -16.27 38.18
CA ASP A 776 24.02 -15.93 36.79
C ASP A 776 22.85 -15.26 36.06
N LEU A 777 21.61 -15.50 36.48
CA LEU A 777 20.42 -14.78 35.99
C LEU A 777 20.23 -13.42 36.66
N LEU A 778 20.65 -13.23 37.91
CA LEU A 778 20.52 -11.95 38.62
C LEU A 778 21.40 -10.84 38.02
N ALA A 779 22.61 -11.15 37.54
CA ALA A 779 23.53 -10.15 37.00
C ALA A 779 23.04 -9.48 35.68
N PRO A 780 22.53 -10.23 34.68
CA PRO A 780 21.89 -9.65 33.49
C PRO A 780 20.65 -8.81 33.83
N LEU A 781 19.83 -9.23 34.80
CA LEU A 781 18.64 -8.47 35.22
C LEU A 781 19.01 -7.08 35.72
N LEU A 782 20.11 -6.94 36.45
CA LEU A 782 20.63 -5.64 36.90
C LEU A 782 21.04 -4.74 35.71
N GLY A 783 21.67 -5.33 34.70
CA GLY A 783 22.06 -4.61 33.48
C GLY A 783 20.87 -4.10 32.68
N GLU A 784 19.81 -4.91 32.53
CA GLU A 784 18.58 -4.50 31.84
C GLU A 784 17.78 -3.48 32.66
N LEU A 785 17.71 -3.63 33.99
CA LEU A 785 17.08 -2.66 34.87
C LEU A 785 17.75 -1.28 34.76
N GLY A 786 19.09 -1.24 34.71
CA GLY A 786 19.84 0.00 34.51
C GLY A 786 19.58 0.69 33.16
N LYS A 787 19.25 -0.08 32.11
CA LYS A 787 18.83 0.50 30.82
C LYS A 787 17.46 1.16 30.92
N ILE A 788 16.50 0.50 31.59
CA ILE A 788 15.18 1.08 31.84
C ILE A 788 15.34 2.37 32.64
N GLU A 789 16.14 2.36 33.71
CA GLU A 789 16.40 3.55 34.54
C GLU A 789 16.97 4.73 33.74
N ALA A 790 17.89 4.45 32.81
CA ALA A 790 18.47 5.48 31.94
C ALA A 790 17.42 6.10 31.00
N VAL A 791 16.48 5.29 30.48
CA VAL A 791 15.43 5.75 29.56
C VAL A 791 14.36 6.55 30.31
N ILE A 792 13.89 6.07 31.46
CA ILE A 792 12.84 6.74 32.25
C ILE A 792 13.31 8.06 32.90
N SER A 793 14.59 8.40 32.77
CA SER A 793 15.10 9.71 33.15
C SER A 793 14.75 10.83 32.15
N GLY A 794 14.24 10.49 30.96
CA GLY A 794 13.77 11.44 29.94
C GLY A 794 12.27 11.74 30.00
N HIS A 795 11.80 12.61 29.09
CA HIS A 795 10.36 12.77 28.84
C HIS A 795 9.91 11.67 27.88
N LEU A 796 9.12 10.72 28.38
CA LEU A 796 8.58 9.63 27.58
C LEU A 796 7.19 9.99 27.07
N ASN A 797 6.90 9.65 25.81
CA ASN A 797 5.53 9.61 25.32
C ASN A 797 4.82 8.32 25.81
N LEU A 798 3.51 8.21 25.59
CA LEU A 798 2.69 7.09 26.06
C LEU A 798 3.19 5.73 25.51
N ASP A 799 3.58 5.67 24.24
CA ASP A 799 4.01 4.42 23.60
C ASP A 799 5.40 3.99 24.10
N GLU A 800 6.31 4.95 24.30
CA GLU A 800 7.61 4.69 24.93
C GLU A 800 7.44 4.20 26.38
N LEU A 801 6.55 4.83 27.15
CA LEU A 801 6.25 4.40 28.52
C LEU A 801 5.65 2.99 28.55
N ASN A 802 4.75 2.66 27.62
CA ASN A 802 4.16 1.32 27.51
C ASN A 802 5.23 0.24 27.29
N GLU A 803 6.21 0.52 26.44
CA GLU A 803 7.32 -0.39 26.19
C GLU A 803 8.20 -0.56 27.44
N GLN A 804 8.50 0.54 28.15
CA GLN A 804 9.27 0.47 29.40
C GLN A 804 8.54 -0.28 30.51
N LEU A 805 7.22 -0.08 30.66
CA LEU A 805 6.40 -0.80 31.63
C LEU A 805 6.37 -2.29 31.34
N LYS A 806 6.22 -2.67 30.07
CA LYS A 806 6.25 -4.08 29.65
C LYS A 806 7.60 -4.73 29.96
N GLN A 807 8.70 -4.09 29.57
CA GLN A 807 10.05 -4.59 29.86
C GLN A 807 10.26 -4.72 31.37
N PHE A 808 9.82 -3.74 32.16
CA PHE A 808 9.91 -3.81 33.63
C PHE A 808 9.09 -4.97 34.22
N ASN A 809 7.86 -5.18 33.75
CA ASN A 809 6.98 -6.27 34.20
C ASN A 809 7.60 -7.65 33.88
N ASP A 810 8.19 -7.82 32.70
CA ASP A 810 8.89 -9.05 32.30
C ASP A 810 10.11 -9.32 33.20
N LEU A 811 10.88 -8.28 33.55
CA LEU A 811 12.00 -8.38 34.48
C LEU A 811 11.52 -8.71 35.92
N LYS A 812 10.45 -8.07 36.39
CA LYS A 812 9.85 -8.31 37.71
C LYS A 812 9.31 -9.73 37.86
N SER A 813 8.67 -10.26 36.82
CA SER A 813 8.23 -11.66 36.76
C SER A 813 9.41 -12.64 36.90
N THR A 814 10.52 -12.35 36.20
CA THR A 814 11.76 -13.12 36.28
C THR A 814 12.39 -13.08 37.68
N LEU A 815 12.42 -11.89 38.31
CA LEU A 815 12.90 -11.70 39.69
C LEU A 815 12.07 -12.50 40.71
N ASN A 816 10.74 -12.51 40.56
CA ASN A 816 9.85 -13.30 41.42
C ASN A 816 10.12 -14.81 41.29
N GLY A 817 10.42 -15.28 40.08
CA GLY A 817 10.85 -16.65 39.82
C GLY A 817 12.14 -17.02 40.57
N CYS A 818 13.15 -16.14 40.52
CA CYS A 818 14.41 -16.30 41.27
C CYS A 818 14.16 -16.28 42.78
N THR A 819 13.30 -15.37 43.25
CA THR A 819 12.94 -15.20 44.68
C THR A 819 12.35 -16.46 45.27
N GLY A 820 11.41 -17.11 44.57
CA GLY A 820 10.80 -18.36 45.03
C GLY A 820 11.84 -19.46 45.26
N ARG A 821 12.71 -19.67 44.27
CA ARG A 821 13.73 -20.73 44.31
C ARG A 821 14.81 -20.47 45.37
N ILE A 822 15.34 -19.25 45.45
CA ILE A 822 16.35 -18.89 46.46
C ILE A 822 15.77 -18.98 47.87
N SER A 823 14.53 -18.53 48.08
CA SER A 823 13.85 -18.63 49.39
C SER A 823 13.59 -20.08 49.81
N PHE A 824 13.22 -20.95 48.86
CA PHE A 824 13.07 -22.37 49.10
C PHE A 824 14.38 -23.01 49.54
N ILE A 825 15.50 -22.71 48.87
CA ILE A 825 16.83 -23.22 49.24
C ILE A 825 17.25 -22.69 50.62
N ALA A 826 17.02 -21.40 50.90
CA ALA A 826 17.32 -20.78 52.18
C ALA A 826 16.58 -21.41 53.36
N LYS A 827 15.33 -21.87 53.15
CA LYS A 827 14.54 -22.60 54.17
C LYS A 827 15.23 -23.89 54.63
N HIS A 828 15.96 -24.56 53.75
CA HIS A 828 16.59 -25.85 54.03
C HIS A 828 18.09 -25.76 54.34
N LYS A 829 18.83 -24.81 53.75
CA LYS A 829 20.27 -24.57 53.99
C LYS A 829 20.59 -23.05 54.00
N PRO A 830 20.24 -22.33 55.08
CA PRO A 830 20.29 -20.86 55.13
C PRO A 830 21.71 -20.28 54.93
N ILE A 831 22.75 -20.95 55.44
CA ILE A 831 24.15 -20.51 55.29
C ILE A 831 24.58 -20.55 53.81
N LEU A 832 24.07 -21.50 53.04
CA LEU A 832 24.44 -21.69 51.64
C LEU A 832 23.84 -20.62 50.73
N ALA A 833 22.60 -20.21 51.04
CA ALA A 833 21.85 -19.22 50.29
C ALA A 833 22.17 -17.79 50.71
N GLU A 834 23.04 -17.57 51.71
CA GLU A 834 23.27 -16.25 52.33
C GLU A 834 23.70 -15.19 51.30
N GLN A 835 24.66 -15.52 50.42
CA GLN A 835 25.14 -14.61 49.37
C GLN A 835 24.05 -14.34 48.32
N ALA A 836 23.37 -15.38 47.83
CA ALA A 836 22.30 -15.22 46.84
C ALA A 836 21.09 -14.46 47.40
N LEU A 837 20.79 -14.62 48.70
CA LEU A 837 19.80 -13.81 49.41
C LEU A 837 20.23 -12.36 49.53
N ALA A 838 21.52 -12.09 49.77
CA ALA A 838 22.06 -10.73 49.80
C ALA A 838 22.00 -10.07 48.41
N ASP A 839 22.36 -10.80 47.35
CA ASP A 839 22.32 -10.32 45.96
C ASP A 839 20.88 -10.11 45.50
N LEU A 840 19.97 -11.04 45.82
CA LEU A 840 18.53 -10.91 45.56
C LEU A 840 17.93 -9.71 46.31
N LYS A 841 18.30 -9.52 47.58
CA LYS A 841 17.87 -8.38 48.39
C LYS A 841 18.36 -7.07 47.78
N ASN A 842 19.63 -6.98 47.41
CA ASN A 842 20.20 -5.80 46.74
C ASN A 842 19.48 -5.51 45.42
N LEU A 843 19.22 -6.52 44.58
CA LEU A 843 18.49 -6.34 43.33
C LEU A 843 17.04 -5.90 43.58
N THR A 844 16.36 -6.50 44.57
CA THR A 844 14.99 -6.12 44.95
C THR A 844 14.94 -4.67 45.45
N GLU A 845 15.93 -4.25 46.23
CA GLU A 845 16.10 -2.85 46.67
C GLU A 845 16.34 -1.89 45.50
N GLN A 846 16.90 -2.34 44.36
CA GLN A 846 17.07 -1.53 43.15
C GLN A 846 15.86 -1.50 42.22
N PHE A 847 15.00 -2.53 42.24
CA PHE A 847 13.72 -2.50 41.53
C PHE A 847 12.76 -1.46 42.13
N GLU A 848 12.84 -1.21 43.43
CA GLU A 848 11.92 -0.33 44.15
C GLU A 848 12.00 1.15 43.67
N PRO A 849 13.19 1.78 43.54
CA PRO A 849 13.32 3.12 42.96
C PRO A 849 12.81 3.22 41.51
N VAL A 850 13.06 2.21 40.68
CA VAL A 850 12.62 2.20 39.27
C VAL A 850 11.09 2.05 39.19
N SER A 851 10.51 1.16 40.00
CA SER A 851 9.07 1.00 40.18
C SER A 851 8.43 2.32 40.63
N LEU A 852 8.96 2.94 41.69
CA LEU A 852 8.48 4.21 42.21
C LEU A 852 8.51 5.30 41.12
N ARG A 853 9.60 5.39 40.35
CA ARG A 853 9.73 6.39 39.30
C ARG A 853 8.81 6.13 38.10
N LEU A 854 8.61 4.87 37.71
CA LEU A 854 7.59 4.50 36.72
C LEU A 854 6.18 4.90 37.19
N ASN A 855 5.88 4.75 38.48
CA ASN A 855 4.61 5.24 39.05
C ASN A 855 4.52 6.77 39.02
N GLU A 856 5.59 7.49 39.38
CA GLU A 856 5.61 8.96 39.30
C GLU A 856 5.40 9.46 37.86
N ILE A 857 5.99 8.80 36.88
CA ILE A 857 5.81 9.10 35.45
C ILE A 857 4.37 8.78 35.02
N ALA A 858 3.84 7.64 35.44
CA ALA A 858 2.45 7.26 35.18
C ALA A 858 1.47 8.27 35.81
N ASP A 859 1.69 8.72 37.04
CA ASP A 859 0.88 9.73 37.71
C ASP A 859 0.98 11.09 37.01
N ALA A 860 2.18 11.50 36.61
CA ALA A 860 2.38 12.72 35.84
C ALA A 860 1.65 12.66 34.48
N LEU A 861 1.67 11.49 33.83
CA LEU A 861 0.95 11.23 32.59
C LEU A 861 -0.55 11.27 32.80
N LEU A 862 -1.07 10.63 33.85
CA LEU A 862 -2.48 10.68 34.22
C LEU A 862 -2.93 12.11 34.53
N ALA A 863 -2.11 12.91 35.21
CA ALA A 863 -2.37 14.32 35.43
C ALA A 863 -2.36 15.12 34.13
N SER A 864 -1.46 14.82 33.19
CA SER A 864 -1.44 15.43 31.86
C SER A 864 -2.67 15.06 31.04
N MET A 865 -3.03 13.78 31.02
CA MET A 865 -4.27 13.29 30.41
C MET A 865 -5.48 13.96 31.03
N HIS A 866 -5.51 14.08 32.36
CA HIS A 866 -6.58 14.79 33.05
C HIS A 866 -6.69 16.21 32.55
N LYS A 867 -5.57 16.93 32.41
CA LYS A 867 -5.53 18.31 31.92
C LYS A 867 -5.94 18.45 30.44
N GLN A 868 -5.57 17.50 29.59
CA GLN A 868 -5.73 17.59 28.12
C GLN A 868 -7.04 16.96 27.61
N LEU A 869 -7.55 15.94 28.30
CA LEU A 869 -8.77 15.18 28.00
C LEU A 869 -9.80 15.34 29.14
N THR A 870 -10.01 16.59 29.56
CA THR A 870 -11.01 16.95 30.57
C THR A 870 -12.44 16.88 30.02
N ALA A 871 -13.41 16.94 30.93
CA ALA A 871 -14.77 17.37 30.61
C ALA A 871 -14.82 18.73 29.90
N GLN A 872 -13.83 19.61 30.13
CA GLN A 872 -13.69 20.88 29.41
C GLN A 872 -13.45 20.67 27.92
N THR A 873 -12.61 19.72 27.50
CA THR A 873 -12.41 19.40 26.06
C THR A 873 -13.72 19.00 25.39
N LYS A 874 -14.51 18.17 26.09
CA LYS A 874 -15.85 17.78 25.62
C LYS A 874 -16.74 19.01 25.52
N GLU A 875 -16.77 19.86 26.55
CA GLU A 875 -17.58 21.07 26.58
C GLU A 875 -17.15 22.10 25.52
N ASP A 876 -15.86 22.29 25.31
CA ASP A 876 -15.30 23.18 24.29
C ASP A 876 -15.72 22.73 22.89
N LEU A 877 -15.67 21.42 22.60
CA LEU A 877 -16.15 20.85 21.35
C LEU A 877 -17.68 20.95 21.18
N TYR A 878 -18.45 20.84 22.27
CA TYR A 878 -19.90 21.06 22.21
C TYR A 878 -20.25 22.53 22.02
N ARG A 879 -19.48 23.46 22.60
CA ARG A 879 -19.62 24.90 22.41
C ARG A 879 -19.12 25.36 21.04
N LEU A 880 -18.34 24.52 20.35
CA LEU A 880 -17.87 24.78 18.99
C LEU A 880 -19.01 24.59 17.97
N ASP A 881 -20.00 25.46 18.01
CA ASP A 881 -21.07 25.49 17.03
C ASP A 881 -20.65 26.28 15.81
N PHE A 882 -20.89 25.73 14.63
CA PHE A 882 -20.65 26.42 13.39
C PHE A 882 -21.93 27.13 12.94
N ASP A 883 -21.78 28.35 12.44
CA ASP A 883 -22.86 29.13 11.85
C ASP A 883 -22.40 29.85 10.56
N ALA A 884 -23.28 30.67 9.98
CA ALA A 884 -22.96 31.41 8.76
C ALA A 884 -21.85 32.45 8.95
N ASN A 885 -21.63 32.96 10.17
CA ASN A 885 -20.54 33.91 10.46
C ASN A 885 -19.18 33.22 10.46
N ASP A 886 -19.12 31.90 10.64
CA ASP A 886 -17.87 31.14 10.52
C ASP A 886 -17.37 31.03 9.09
N GLU A 887 -18.17 31.46 8.11
CA GLU A 887 -17.67 31.66 6.76
C GLU A 887 -16.75 32.86 6.63
N VAL A 888 -16.69 33.74 7.64
CA VAL A 888 -15.65 34.76 7.70
C VAL A 888 -14.31 34.07 7.94
N ILE A 889 -13.31 34.33 7.08
CA ILE A 889 -12.00 33.62 7.10
C ILE A 889 -11.38 33.60 8.50
N GLU A 890 -11.49 34.71 9.24
CA GLU A 890 -10.94 34.85 10.58
C GLU A 890 -11.68 33.96 11.61
N ASN A 891 -13.01 33.95 11.60
CA ASN A 891 -13.82 33.12 12.49
C ASN A 891 -13.56 31.63 12.25
N TYR A 892 -13.51 31.22 10.96
CA TYR A 892 -13.14 29.86 10.57
C TYR A 892 -11.77 29.47 11.15
N ARG A 893 -10.74 30.31 10.96
CA ARG A 893 -9.37 30.03 11.43
C ARG A 893 -9.32 29.87 12.94
N ASN A 894 -10.06 30.68 13.69
CA ASN A 894 -10.12 30.59 15.14
C ASN A 894 -10.73 29.25 15.59
N LYS A 895 -11.83 28.81 14.97
CA LYS A 895 -12.45 27.52 15.28
C LYS A 895 -11.63 26.33 14.79
N GLN A 896 -10.98 26.45 13.64
CA GLN A 896 -10.05 25.45 13.13
C GLN A 896 -8.86 25.25 14.07
N HIS A 897 -8.31 26.33 14.63
CA HIS A 897 -7.23 26.23 15.62
C HIS A 897 -7.67 25.46 16.87
N VAL A 898 -8.91 25.67 17.35
CA VAL A 898 -9.47 24.90 18.47
C VAL A 898 -9.59 23.42 18.11
N LEU A 899 -10.07 23.09 16.90
CA LEU A 899 -10.11 21.71 16.41
C LEU A 899 -8.71 21.10 16.29
N ASP A 900 -7.73 21.81 15.75
CA ASP A 900 -6.36 21.31 15.59
C ASP A 900 -5.69 21.05 16.94
N LEU A 901 -5.93 21.91 17.95
CA LEU A 901 -5.48 21.69 19.32
C LEU A 901 -6.06 20.39 19.91
N HIS A 902 -7.37 20.19 19.76
CA HIS A 902 -8.02 18.97 20.25
C HIS A 902 -7.62 17.73 19.45
N LYS A 903 -7.33 17.88 18.15
CA LYS A 903 -6.81 16.81 17.29
C LYS A 903 -5.49 16.28 17.84
N THR A 904 -4.54 17.18 18.13
CA THR A 904 -3.24 16.79 18.72
C THR A 904 -3.44 16.06 20.05
N ASN A 905 -4.31 16.58 20.93
CA ASN A 905 -4.60 15.93 22.21
C ASN A 905 -5.23 14.54 22.04
N LEU A 906 -6.15 14.37 21.09
CA LEU A 906 -6.82 13.08 20.83
C LEU A 906 -5.87 12.05 20.22
N PHE A 907 -4.92 12.46 19.37
CA PHE A 907 -3.94 11.56 18.76
C PHE A 907 -2.81 11.16 19.72
N GLN A 908 -2.43 12.03 20.66
CA GLN A 908 -1.41 11.73 21.65
C GLN A 908 -1.78 10.56 22.57
N PHE A 909 -3.07 10.32 22.80
CA PHE A 909 -3.58 9.28 23.69
C PHE A 909 -4.51 8.34 22.94
N SER A 910 -4.03 7.59 21.96
CA SER A 910 -4.91 6.69 21.20
C SER A 910 -5.62 5.67 22.11
N PRO A 911 -6.85 5.22 21.78
CA PRO A 911 -7.56 4.23 22.60
C PRO A 911 -6.75 2.94 22.80
N ASP A 912 -6.04 2.51 21.76
CA ASP A 912 -5.20 1.30 21.79
C ASP A 912 -3.99 1.50 22.71
N SER A 913 -3.29 2.62 22.59
CA SER A 913 -2.15 2.96 23.46
C SER A 913 -2.58 3.08 24.93
N LEU A 914 -3.78 3.62 25.20
CA LEU A 914 -4.33 3.69 26.55
C LEU A 914 -4.72 2.32 27.11
N GLN A 915 -5.22 1.41 26.27
CA GLN A 915 -5.50 0.04 26.70
C GLN A 915 -4.21 -0.70 27.07
N VAL A 916 -3.17 -0.59 26.24
CA VAL A 916 -1.86 -1.16 26.55
C VAL A 916 -1.32 -0.57 27.86
N PHE A 917 -1.45 0.74 28.05
CA PHE A 917 -1.04 1.38 29.30
C PHE A 917 -1.80 0.85 30.51
N GLN A 918 -3.13 0.71 30.40
CA GLN A 918 -3.96 0.14 31.47
C GLN A 918 -3.49 -1.28 31.83
N ASP A 919 -3.28 -2.12 30.82
CA ASP A 919 -2.91 -3.52 31.01
C ASP A 919 -1.53 -3.65 31.66
N GLN A 920 -0.54 -2.87 31.20
CA GLN A 920 0.81 -2.87 31.72
C GLN A 920 0.90 -2.24 33.12
N PHE A 921 0.18 -1.14 33.35
CA PHE A 921 0.16 -0.48 34.65
C PHE A 921 -0.55 -1.34 35.71
N LYS A 922 -1.57 -2.11 35.32
CA LYS A 922 -2.27 -3.06 36.19
C LYS A 922 -1.39 -4.23 36.61
N GLN A 923 -0.46 -4.66 35.76
CA GLN A 923 0.56 -5.65 36.12
C GLN A 923 1.63 -5.06 37.06
N LEU A 924 2.03 -3.81 36.84
CA LEU A 924 3.00 -3.12 37.69
C LEU A 924 2.47 -2.94 39.12
N ASN A 925 1.25 -2.39 39.23
CA ASN A 925 0.59 -2.04 40.49
C ASN A 925 -0.92 -2.36 40.46
N PRO A 926 -1.29 -3.62 40.75
CA PRO A 926 -2.70 -4.03 40.77
C PRO A 926 -3.52 -3.40 41.91
N GLU A 927 -2.85 -2.91 42.96
CA GLU A 927 -3.50 -2.35 44.15
C GLU A 927 -3.98 -0.90 43.96
N LEU A 928 -3.49 -0.19 42.93
CA LEU A 928 -3.88 1.20 42.61
C LEU A 928 -5.21 1.25 41.84
N ILE A 929 -6.28 0.76 42.47
CA ILE A 929 -7.64 0.69 41.90
C ILE A 929 -8.07 2.06 41.36
N ASP A 930 -7.79 3.14 42.09
CA ASP A 930 -8.16 4.51 41.71
C ASP A 930 -7.51 4.96 40.39
N ALA A 931 -6.28 4.55 40.10
CA ALA A 931 -5.60 4.89 38.85
C ALA A 931 -6.18 4.11 37.67
N HIS A 932 -6.51 2.81 37.87
CA HIS A 932 -7.16 1.98 36.85
C HIS A 932 -8.54 2.51 36.49
N GLU A 933 -9.34 2.93 37.49
CA GLU A 933 -10.62 3.59 37.25
C GLU A 933 -10.46 4.91 36.51
N GLN A 934 -9.41 5.69 36.80
CA GLN A 934 -9.14 6.94 36.08
C GLN A 934 -8.83 6.68 34.60
N ILE A 935 -7.99 5.69 34.28
CA ILE A 935 -7.68 5.31 32.89
C ILE A 935 -8.94 4.87 32.15
N GLU A 936 -9.78 4.03 32.77
CA GLU A 936 -11.04 3.59 32.18
C GLU A 936 -11.99 4.77 31.92
N ARG A 937 -12.11 5.69 32.88
CA ARG A 937 -12.89 6.93 32.69
C ARG A 937 -12.34 7.74 31.53
N PHE A 938 -11.02 7.84 31.35
CA PHE A 938 -10.43 8.55 30.20
C PHE A 938 -10.76 7.88 28.87
N GLN A 939 -10.67 6.55 28.77
CA GLN A 939 -11.06 5.82 27.57
C GLN A 939 -12.53 6.06 27.21
N GLN A 940 -13.42 6.00 28.21
CA GLN A 940 -14.86 6.30 28.01
C GLN A 940 -15.08 7.74 27.55
N HIS A 941 -14.37 8.71 28.14
CA HIS A 941 -14.45 10.11 27.72
C HIS A 941 -13.96 10.30 26.28
N GLN A 942 -12.84 9.69 25.93
CA GLN A 942 -12.30 9.75 24.58
C GLN A 942 -13.27 9.14 23.56
N GLN A 943 -13.82 7.96 23.84
CA GLN A 943 -14.83 7.31 22.99
C GLN A 943 -16.07 8.18 22.78
N ALA A 944 -16.46 8.96 23.79
CA ALA A 944 -17.57 9.92 23.67
C ALA A 944 -17.20 11.18 22.87
N ILE A 945 -15.94 11.63 22.94
CA ILE A 945 -15.46 12.86 22.27
C ILE A 945 -15.17 12.64 20.78
N VAL A 946 -14.57 11.51 20.42
CA VAL A 946 -14.18 11.18 19.03
C VAL A 946 -15.31 11.39 18.00
N PRO A 947 -16.55 10.89 18.19
CA PRO A 947 -17.61 11.12 17.20
C PRO A 947 -18.05 12.58 17.12
N VAL A 948 -18.04 13.33 18.24
CA VAL A 948 -18.35 14.76 18.25
C VAL A 948 -17.28 15.53 17.48
N PHE A 949 -16.00 15.26 17.77
CA PHE A 949 -14.87 15.84 17.06
C PHE A 949 -14.94 15.55 15.55
N ALA A 950 -15.17 14.30 15.15
CA ALA A 950 -15.29 13.90 13.75
C ALA A 950 -16.42 14.66 13.04
N SER A 951 -17.58 14.78 13.69
CA SER A 951 -18.72 15.55 13.16
C SER A 951 -18.38 17.03 12.98
N LYS A 952 -17.76 17.66 13.98
CA LYS A 952 -17.37 19.08 13.93
C LYS A 952 -16.27 19.34 12.90
N MET A 953 -15.31 18.42 12.76
CA MET A 953 -14.26 18.50 11.75
C MET A 953 -14.84 18.38 10.33
N ALA A 954 -15.79 17.46 10.11
CA ALA A 954 -16.44 17.33 8.81
C ALA A 954 -17.25 18.59 8.42
N VAL A 955 -17.89 19.27 9.39
CA VAL A 955 -18.51 20.58 9.16
C VAL A 955 -17.48 21.65 8.78
N ALA A 956 -16.37 21.73 9.53
CA ALA A 956 -15.29 22.68 9.23
C ALA A 956 -14.71 22.44 7.83
N ASP A 957 -14.56 21.18 7.39
CA ASP A 957 -14.14 20.86 6.03
C ASP A 957 -15.13 21.37 4.96
N THR A 958 -16.44 21.24 5.19
CA THR A 958 -17.44 21.85 4.29
C THR A 958 -17.28 23.38 4.19
N ILE A 959 -17.04 24.06 5.31
CA ILE A 959 -16.80 25.52 5.31
C ILE A 959 -15.51 25.85 4.56
N ARG A 960 -14.45 25.05 4.73
CA ARG A 960 -13.17 25.19 4.01
C ARG A 960 -13.34 25.09 2.50
N GLU A 961 -14.08 24.09 2.01
CA GLU A 961 -14.36 23.94 0.57
C GLU A 961 -15.07 25.16 0.00
N ARG A 962 -15.98 25.75 0.77
CA ARG A 962 -16.71 26.96 0.37
C ARG A 962 -15.86 28.23 0.41
N LEU A 963 -14.93 28.34 1.36
CA LEU A 963 -13.89 29.38 1.38
C LEU A 963 -12.99 29.31 0.13
N ILE A 964 -12.64 28.09 -0.30
CA ILE A 964 -11.87 27.85 -1.52
C ILE A 964 -12.68 28.30 -2.75
N LEU A 965 -13.96 27.91 -2.83
CA LEU A 965 -14.83 28.30 -3.95
C LEU A 965 -14.98 29.84 -4.06
N ARG A 966 -15.17 30.55 -2.95
CA ARG A 966 -15.18 32.04 -2.96
C ARG A 966 -13.87 32.64 -3.44
N SER A 967 -12.75 32.09 -2.97
CA SER A 967 -11.42 32.54 -3.38
C SER A 967 -11.21 32.34 -4.89
N LYS A 968 -11.75 31.25 -5.44
CA LYS A 968 -11.77 30.99 -6.89
C LYS A 968 -12.64 32.01 -7.64
N ILE A 969 -13.88 32.25 -7.20
CA ILE A 969 -14.76 33.27 -7.80
C ILE A 969 -14.08 34.63 -7.83
N PHE A 970 -13.45 35.03 -6.72
CA PHE A 970 -12.67 36.27 -6.68
C PHE A 970 -11.56 36.28 -7.74
N ALA A 971 -10.72 35.25 -7.78
CA ALA A 971 -9.57 35.21 -8.69
C ALA A 971 -9.98 35.19 -10.17
N ASP A 972 -10.98 34.38 -10.52
CA ASP A 972 -11.48 34.25 -11.89
C ASP A 972 -12.03 35.60 -12.39
N PHE A 973 -12.85 36.28 -11.58
CA PHE A 973 -13.47 37.54 -12.01
C PHE A 973 -12.57 38.76 -11.87
N ASP A 974 -11.63 38.78 -10.93
CA ASP A 974 -10.59 39.82 -10.87
C ASP A 974 -9.79 39.82 -12.19
N LEU A 975 -9.37 38.64 -12.65
CA LEU A 975 -8.70 38.49 -13.93
C LEU A 975 -9.58 38.92 -15.12
N GLU A 976 -10.83 38.45 -15.21
CA GLU A 976 -11.73 38.81 -16.31
C GLU A 976 -12.08 40.32 -16.35
N LEU A 977 -12.17 40.98 -15.18
CA LEU A 977 -12.39 42.42 -15.08
C LEU A 977 -11.20 43.22 -15.59
N GLN A 978 -9.98 42.81 -15.23
CA GLN A 978 -8.74 43.41 -15.72
C GLN A 978 -8.58 43.20 -17.23
N GLU A 979 -8.86 41.98 -17.72
CA GLU A 979 -8.88 41.71 -19.16
C GLU A 979 -9.91 42.58 -19.90
N TYR A 980 -11.10 42.76 -19.32
CA TYR A 980 -12.14 43.61 -19.88
C TYR A 980 -11.65 45.06 -20.02
N LEU A 981 -11.05 45.63 -18.97
CA LEU A 981 -10.51 46.99 -19.00
C LEU A 981 -9.42 47.14 -20.07
N SER A 982 -8.48 46.19 -20.13
CA SER A 982 -7.44 46.15 -21.16
C SER A 982 -8.02 46.13 -22.58
N LYS A 983 -8.93 45.19 -22.87
CA LYS A 983 -9.59 45.07 -24.18
C LYS A 983 -10.48 46.27 -24.50
N ARG A 984 -11.12 46.88 -23.50
CA ARG A 984 -11.96 48.08 -23.68
C ARG A 984 -11.10 49.27 -24.08
N ASN A 985 -10.00 49.51 -23.37
CA ASN A 985 -9.07 50.60 -23.66
C ASN A 985 -8.53 50.51 -25.08
N GLN A 986 -8.26 49.29 -25.57
CA GLN A 986 -7.87 49.07 -26.97
C GLN A 986 -9.00 49.38 -27.96
N ARG A 987 -10.23 48.87 -27.72
CA ARG A 987 -11.36 48.99 -28.65
C ARG A 987 -11.98 50.39 -28.73
N HIS A 988 -11.93 51.13 -27.63
CA HIS A 988 -12.58 52.43 -27.50
C HIS A 988 -11.59 53.59 -27.35
N HIS A 989 -10.28 53.37 -27.57
CA HIS A 989 -9.25 54.40 -27.49
C HIS A 989 -9.66 55.71 -28.16
N THR A 990 -10.12 55.67 -29.41
CA THR A 990 -10.55 56.87 -30.15
C THR A 990 -11.79 57.53 -29.53
N LYS A 991 -12.74 56.75 -29.01
CA LYS A 991 -13.93 57.29 -28.32
C LYS A 991 -13.52 57.99 -27.03
N ASP A 992 -12.64 57.35 -26.25
CA ASP A 992 -12.23 57.83 -24.94
C ASP A 992 -11.29 59.04 -25.02
N PHE A 993 -10.52 59.17 -26.12
CA PHE A 993 -9.74 60.37 -26.43
C PHE A 993 -10.61 61.63 -26.52
N PHE A 994 -11.79 61.53 -27.14
CA PHE A 994 -12.72 62.65 -27.25
C PHE A 994 -13.67 62.80 -26.05
N ASN A 995 -14.01 61.70 -25.37
CA ASN A 995 -14.87 61.70 -24.19
C ASN A 995 -14.58 60.51 -23.28
N SER A 996 -13.75 60.71 -22.26
CA SER A 996 -13.36 59.70 -21.27
C SER A 996 -14.41 59.42 -20.19
N ALA A 997 -15.55 60.11 -20.17
CA ALA A 997 -16.54 59.98 -19.10
C ALA A 997 -17.08 58.54 -18.94
N ASP A 998 -17.30 57.82 -20.05
CA ASP A 998 -17.70 56.41 -20.03
C ASP A 998 -16.57 55.49 -19.55
N GLN A 999 -15.31 55.79 -19.89
CA GLN A 999 -14.14 55.05 -19.40
C GLN A 999 -13.99 55.22 -17.90
N SER A 1000 -13.92 56.46 -17.41
CA SER A 1000 -13.79 56.76 -15.98
C SER A 1000 -14.95 56.16 -15.18
N SER A 1001 -16.19 56.26 -15.68
CA SER A 1001 -17.35 55.67 -15.02
C SER A 1001 -17.24 54.14 -14.89
N ARG A 1002 -16.78 53.44 -15.94
CA ARG A 1002 -16.60 51.98 -15.90
C ARG A 1002 -15.43 51.55 -15.03
N THR A 1003 -14.29 52.26 -15.09
CA THR A 1003 -13.14 52.00 -14.23
C THR A 1003 -13.51 52.17 -12.76
N LEU A 1004 -14.15 53.28 -12.39
CA LEU A 1004 -14.61 53.52 -11.01
C LEU A 1004 -15.61 52.45 -10.54
N PHE A 1005 -16.50 52.00 -11.43
CA PHE A 1005 -17.41 50.92 -11.08
C PHE A 1005 -16.69 49.57 -10.89
N ILE A 1006 -15.69 49.26 -11.72
CA ILE A 1006 -14.88 48.05 -11.58
C ILE A 1006 -14.05 48.09 -10.29
N GLU A 1007 -13.43 49.23 -9.95
CA GLU A 1007 -12.74 49.38 -8.66
C GLU A 1007 -13.68 49.17 -7.46
N CYS A 1008 -14.93 49.66 -7.56
CA CYS A 1008 -15.95 49.38 -6.54
C CYS A 1008 -16.31 47.90 -6.50
N LEU A 1009 -16.42 47.25 -7.66
CA LEU A 1009 -16.77 45.85 -7.81
C LEU A 1009 -15.66 44.94 -7.25
N GLU A 1010 -14.39 45.23 -7.53
CA GLU A 1010 -13.21 44.53 -6.99
C GLU A 1010 -13.15 44.64 -5.46
N LYS A 1011 -13.44 45.82 -4.91
CA LYS A 1011 -13.56 45.99 -3.45
C LYS A 1011 -14.66 45.12 -2.85
N GLN A 1012 -15.84 45.08 -3.49
CA GLN A 1012 -16.95 44.23 -3.04
C GLN A 1012 -16.65 42.73 -3.25
N LEU A 1013 -15.93 42.36 -4.31
CA LEU A 1013 -15.44 41.00 -4.54
C LEU A 1013 -14.43 40.58 -3.46
N ALA A 1014 -13.50 41.46 -3.09
CA ALA A 1014 -12.56 41.21 -2.00
C ALA A 1014 -13.28 41.07 -0.65
N GLN A 1015 -14.29 41.90 -0.40
CA GLN A 1015 -15.16 41.79 0.78
C GLN A 1015 -15.93 40.48 0.79
N PHE A 1016 -16.52 40.07 -0.35
CA PHE A 1016 -17.20 38.78 -0.52
C PHE A 1016 -16.26 37.61 -0.25
N LYS A 1017 -15.02 37.65 -0.76
CA LYS A 1017 -13.99 36.65 -0.46
C LYS A 1017 -13.70 36.54 1.04
N ALA A 1018 -13.60 37.67 1.73
CA ALA A 1018 -13.26 37.69 3.16
C ALA A 1018 -14.43 37.31 4.08
N THR A 1019 -15.65 37.76 3.75
CA THR A 1019 -16.81 37.74 4.65
C THR A 1019 -17.92 36.80 4.21
N GLY A 1020 -17.99 36.47 2.92
CA GLY A 1020 -19.10 35.69 2.35
C GLY A 1020 -20.34 36.52 2.04
N ASP A 1021 -20.31 37.84 2.24
CA ASP A 1021 -21.42 38.75 1.92
C ASP A 1021 -21.66 38.84 0.42
N SER A 1022 -22.51 37.94 -0.08
CA SER A 1022 -22.96 37.92 -1.46
C SER A 1022 -23.96 39.02 -1.77
N GLN A 1023 -24.70 39.52 -0.77
CA GLN A 1023 -25.81 40.45 -1.00
C GLN A 1023 -25.30 41.84 -1.39
N SER A 1024 -24.30 42.38 -0.67
CA SER A 1024 -23.71 43.67 -1.01
C SER A 1024 -23.12 43.70 -2.43
N LEU A 1025 -22.48 42.60 -2.84
CA LEU A 1025 -21.94 42.44 -4.19
C LEU A 1025 -23.06 42.37 -5.25
N LEU A 1026 -24.10 41.55 -5.02
CA LEU A 1026 -25.23 41.45 -5.93
C LEU A 1026 -26.02 42.76 -6.03
N ASP A 1027 -26.20 43.49 -4.93
CA ASP A 1027 -26.86 44.78 -4.90
C ASP A 1027 -26.08 45.83 -5.67
N LEU A 1028 -24.74 45.85 -5.56
CA LEU A 1028 -23.89 46.71 -6.37
C LEU A 1028 -24.11 46.46 -7.88
N ILE A 1029 -24.10 45.19 -8.30
CA ILE A 1029 -24.31 44.81 -9.70
C ILE A 1029 -25.74 45.16 -10.16
N ASN A 1030 -26.74 44.90 -9.34
CA ASN A 1030 -28.15 45.13 -9.69
C ASN A 1030 -28.53 46.61 -9.74
N THR A 1031 -27.94 47.44 -8.88
CA THR A 1031 -28.27 48.87 -8.81
C THR A 1031 -27.45 49.69 -9.79
N ARG A 1032 -26.13 49.50 -9.82
CA ARG A 1032 -25.20 50.30 -10.65
C ARG A 1032 -24.81 49.60 -11.94
N GLY A 1033 -24.70 48.26 -11.94
CA GLY A 1033 -24.34 47.48 -13.12
C GLY A 1033 -25.33 47.64 -14.30
N LYS A 1034 -26.60 47.97 -14.02
CA LYS A 1034 -27.62 48.25 -15.04
C LYS A 1034 -27.30 49.45 -15.94
N ALA A 1035 -26.52 50.42 -15.44
CA ALA A 1035 -26.10 51.59 -16.23
C ALA A 1035 -25.12 51.22 -17.35
N TYR A 1036 -24.49 50.04 -17.26
CA TYR A 1036 -23.47 49.60 -18.20
C TYR A 1036 -24.00 48.53 -19.15
N SER A 1037 -24.53 48.99 -20.28
CA SER A 1037 -24.86 48.12 -21.41
C SER A 1037 -23.61 47.78 -22.24
N GLY A 1038 -23.73 46.77 -23.10
CA GLY A 1038 -22.70 46.39 -24.07
C GLY A 1038 -22.41 44.90 -24.08
N VAL A 1039 -21.98 44.40 -25.24
CA VAL A 1039 -21.81 42.97 -25.52
C VAL A 1039 -20.60 42.32 -24.83
N HIS A 1040 -19.84 43.05 -24.02
CA HIS A 1040 -18.65 42.51 -23.32
C HIS A 1040 -18.73 42.65 -21.80
N PHE A 1041 -19.10 43.84 -21.31
CA PHE A 1041 -19.16 44.05 -19.86
C PHE A 1041 -20.41 43.46 -19.22
N LYS A 1042 -21.56 43.58 -19.90
CA LYS A 1042 -22.81 43.05 -19.34
C LYS A 1042 -22.78 41.52 -19.18
N PRO A 1043 -22.26 40.73 -20.14
CA PRO A 1043 -22.08 39.28 -19.97
C PRO A 1043 -21.13 38.92 -18.84
N LEU A 1044 -20.03 39.64 -18.68
CA LEU A 1044 -19.11 39.48 -17.55
C LEU A 1044 -19.83 39.68 -16.20
N LEU A 1045 -20.59 40.76 -16.06
CA LEU A 1045 -21.39 41.02 -14.85
C LEU A 1045 -22.46 39.94 -14.64
N ASN A 1046 -23.03 39.40 -15.70
CA ASN A 1046 -23.99 38.31 -15.63
C ASN A 1046 -23.31 37.03 -15.12
N ARG A 1047 -22.16 36.63 -15.69
CA ARG A 1047 -21.37 35.48 -15.20
C ARG A 1047 -21.01 35.62 -13.73
N LEU A 1048 -20.58 36.81 -13.30
CA LEU A 1048 -20.27 37.06 -11.90
C LEU A 1048 -21.50 36.91 -11.01
N THR A 1049 -22.62 37.51 -11.42
CA THR A 1049 -23.90 37.38 -10.69
C THR A 1049 -24.30 35.92 -10.54
N LEU A 1050 -24.14 35.11 -11.61
CA LEU A 1050 -24.44 33.68 -11.59
C LEU A 1050 -23.52 32.91 -10.65
N ALA A 1051 -22.20 33.11 -10.75
CA ALA A 1051 -21.25 32.44 -9.88
C ALA A 1051 -21.53 32.70 -8.39
N VAL A 1052 -21.88 33.95 -8.04
CA VAL A 1052 -22.22 34.34 -6.67
C VAL A 1052 -23.59 33.76 -6.24
N LYS A 1053 -24.59 33.74 -7.12
CA LYS A 1053 -25.88 33.09 -6.84
C LYS A 1053 -25.74 31.59 -6.63
N GLU A 1054 -24.95 30.91 -7.46
CA GLU A 1054 -24.69 29.48 -7.33
C GLU A 1054 -23.92 29.16 -6.05
N TYR A 1055 -22.94 29.97 -5.68
CA TYR A 1055 -22.30 29.88 -4.36
C TYR A 1055 -23.32 29.98 -3.23
N ARG A 1056 -24.28 30.92 -3.31
CA ARG A 1056 -25.31 31.10 -2.29
C ARG A 1056 -26.25 29.90 -2.17
N LYS A 1057 -26.54 29.17 -3.26
CA LYS A 1057 -27.32 27.92 -3.22
C LYS A 1057 -26.63 26.81 -2.41
N GLN A 1058 -25.32 26.89 -2.25
CA GLN A 1058 -24.52 25.94 -1.47
C GLN A 1058 -24.45 26.33 0.03
N VAL A 1059 -25.11 27.42 0.43
CA VAL A 1059 -25.21 27.82 1.84
C VAL A 1059 -26.24 26.93 2.54
N PRO A 1060 -25.85 26.04 3.47
CA PRO A 1060 -26.82 25.26 4.22
C PRO A 1060 -27.60 26.18 5.16
N ALA A 1061 -28.84 25.80 5.45
CA ALA A 1061 -29.64 26.53 6.42
C ALA A 1061 -29.02 26.51 7.83
N THR A 1062 -28.29 25.44 8.16
CA THR A 1062 -27.61 25.22 9.44
C THR A 1062 -26.29 24.49 9.22
N TYR A 1063 -25.26 24.82 10.01
CA TYR A 1063 -23.95 24.14 9.96
C TYR A 1063 -23.80 23.10 11.08
N GLU A 1064 -24.91 22.56 11.58
CA GLU A 1064 -24.88 21.51 12.60
C GLU A 1064 -24.34 20.17 12.07
N LYS A 1065 -24.45 19.93 10.76
CA LYS A 1065 -24.05 18.69 10.09
C LYS A 1065 -23.25 18.99 8.83
N PRO A 1066 -22.35 18.08 8.42
CA PRO A 1066 -21.65 18.19 7.15
C PRO A 1066 -22.66 18.31 6.02
N PHE A 1067 -22.42 19.25 5.11
CA PHE A 1067 -23.32 19.51 3.98
C PHE A 1067 -22.57 19.30 2.68
N VAL A 1068 -23.14 18.50 1.79
CA VAL A 1068 -22.64 18.34 0.42
C VAL A 1068 -23.71 18.88 -0.50
N PHE A 1069 -23.38 19.92 -1.26
CA PHE A 1069 -24.27 20.40 -2.30
C PHE A 1069 -24.28 19.39 -3.44
N ILE A 1070 -25.40 18.71 -3.63
CA ILE A 1070 -25.64 17.82 -4.76
C ILE A 1070 -26.55 18.57 -5.71
N PRO A 1071 -26.08 18.92 -6.93
CA PRO A 1071 -26.96 19.49 -7.96
C PRO A 1071 -28.15 18.57 -8.18
N ARG A 1072 -29.37 19.12 -8.13
CA ARG A 1072 -30.57 18.34 -8.41
C ARG A 1072 -30.58 18.00 -9.90
N VAL A 1073 -30.74 16.72 -10.22
CA VAL A 1073 -30.88 16.25 -11.59
C VAL A 1073 -32.27 15.66 -11.73
N LEU A 1074 -33.05 16.16 -12.68
CA LEU A 1074 -34.38 15.65 -12.96
C LEU A 1074 -34.25 14.27 -13.63
N ALA A 1075 -34.56 13.21 -12.88
CA ALA A 1075 -34.31 11.83 -13.29
C ALA A 1075 -35.17 11.38 -14.49
N ASP A 1076 -36.41 11.88 -14.61
CA ASP A 1076 -37.32 11.56 -15.72
C ASP A 1076 -38.14 12.80 -16.12
N ARG A 1077 -37.54 13.61 -17.00
CA ARG A 1077 -38.13 14.84 -17.52
C ARG A 1077 -39.44 14.59 -18.28
N ASP A 1078 -39.46 13.56 -19.11
CA ASP A 1078 -40.62 13.25 -19.96
C ASP A 1078 -41.82 12.78 -19.13
N ALA A 1079 -41.57 12.00 -18.07
CA ALA A 1079 -42.63 11.62 -17.13
C ALA A 1079 -43.20 12.84 -16.39
N LEU A 1080 -42.36 13.76 -15.92
CA LEU A 1080 -42.82 14.98 -15.26
C LEU A 1080 -43.62 15.87 -16.22
N LEU A 1081 -43.13 16.08 -17.44
CA LEU A 1081 -43.86 16.83 -18.47
C LEU A 1081 -45.17 16.14 -18.87
N GLY A 1082 -45.22 14.81 -18.89
CA GLY A 1082 -46.44 14.04 -19.09
C GLY A 1082 -47.48 14.30 -17.98
N ARG A 1083 -47.04 14.37 -16.72
CA ARG A 1083 -47.91 14.73 -15.59
C ARG A 1083 -48.42 16.17 -15.70
N ILE A 1084 -47.55 17.13 -16.02
CA ILE A 1084 -47.95 18.53 -16.21
C ILE A 1084 -48.93 18.64 -17.38
N ARG A 1085 -48.69 17.92 -18.48
CA ARG A 1085 -49.56 17.92 -19.67
C ARG A 1085 -50.97 17.41 -19.38
N ALA A 1086 -51.11 16.47 -18.44
CA ALA A 1086 -52.42 15.95 -18.02
C ALA A 1086 -53.29 17.01 -17.30
N VAL A 1087 -52.67 18.03 -16.69
CA VAL A 1087 -53.36 19.09 -15.95
C VAL A 1087 -53.41 20.40 -16.74
N ASN A 1088 -52.31 20.78 -17.39
CA ASN A 1088 -52.21 21.96 -18.21
C ASN A 1088 -51.33 21.69 -19.44
N ALA A 1089 -51.98 21.27 -20.52
CA ALA A 1089 -51.34 20.96 -21.79
C ALA A 1089 -50.57 22.17 -22.39
N ASP A 1090 -51.10 23.39 -22.26
CA ASP A 1090 -50.44 24.61 -22.76
C ASP A 1090 -49.14 24.90 -22.03
N ALA A 1091 -49.10 24.70 -20.71
CA ALA A 1091 -47.86 24.87 -19.93
C ALA A 1091 -46.80 23.83 -20.32
N ALA A 1092 -47.17 22.55 -20.41
CA ALA A 1092 -46.26 21.49 -20.82
C ALA A 1092 -45.72 21.70 -22.25
N GLU A 1093 -46.58 22.08 -23.19
CA GLU A 1093 -46.18 22.37 -24.58
C GLU A 1093 -45.18 23.52 -24.64
N LYS A 1094 -45.36 24.58 -23.86
CA LYS A 1094 -44.41 25.69 -23.80
C LYS A 1094 -43.06 25.29 -23.22
N ILE A 1095 -43.05 24.40 -22.24
CA ILE A 1095 -41.82 23.87 -21.65
C ILE A 1095 -41.09 22.95 -22.65
N ASP A 1096 -41.81 22.11 -23.40
CA ASP A 1096 -41.26 21.30 -24.50
C ASP A 1096 -40.63 22.17 -25.59
N VAL A 1097 -41.29 23.27 -25.95
CA VAL A 1097 -40.76 24.25 -26.92
C VAL A 1097 -39.47 24.89 -26.39
N LEU A 1098 -39.39 25.18 -25.09
CA LEU A 1098 -38.19 25.71 -24.47
C LEU A 1098 -37.03 24.69 -24.51
N TYR A 1099 -37.25 23.43 -24.12
CA TYR A 1099 -36.23 22.38 -24.23
C TYR A 1099 -35.79 22.13 -25.66
N SER A 1100 -36.73 22.11 -26.61
CA SER A 1100 -36.43 21.97 -28.04
C SER A 1100 -35.51 23.08 -28.53
N SER A 1101 -35.74 24.31 -28.05
CA SER A 1101 -34.90 25.47 -28.35
C SER A 1101 -33.50 25.35 -27.74
N ILE A 1102 -33.38 24.82 -26.52
CA ILE A 1102 -32.07 24.60 -25.88
C ILE A 1102 -31.32 23.42 -26.51
N ASN A 1103 -32.00 22.33 -26.87
CA ASN A 1103 -31.42 21.20 -27.61
C ASN A 1103 -30.89 21.64 -28.98
N ALA A 1104 -31.55 22.58 -29.64
CA ALA A 1104 -31.05 23.15 -30.90
C ALA A 1104 -29.74 23.93 -30.71
N MET A 1105 -29.56 24.62 -29.56
CA MET A 1105 -28.30 25.28 -29.20
C MET A 1105 -27.18 24.25 -28.94
N GLU A 1106 -27.50 23.15 -28.27
CA GLU A 1106 -26.56 22.05 -28.02
C GLU A 1106 -26.15 21.33 -29.30
N ALA A 1107 -27.10 20.93 -30.16
CA ALA A 1107 -26.80 20.31 -31.45
C ALA A 1107 -26.01 21.24 -32.39
N TYR A 1108 -26.10 22.54 -32.19
CA TYR A 1108 -25.26 23.48 -32.91
C TYR A 1108 -23.84 23.53 -32.38
N SER A 1109 -23.65 23.40 -31.07
CA SER A 1109 -22.30 23.33 -30.50
C SER A 1109 -21.48 22.23 -31.17
N GLU A 1110 -22.08 21.09 -31.47
CA GLU A 1110 -21.46 19.98 -32.23
C GLU A 1110 -21.01 20.42 -33.64
N LYS A 1111 -21.82 21.23 -34.33
CA LYS A 1111 -21.47 21.79 -35.66
C LYS A 1111 -20.39 22.86 -35.54
N LEU A 1112 -20.45 23.68 -34.50
CA LEU A 1112 -19.46 24.74 -34.24
C LEU A 1112 -18.11 24.13 -33.86
N ALA A 1113 -18.07 22.91 -33.31
CA ALA A 1113 -16.83 22.22 -32.95
C ALA A 1113 -15.91 21.99 -34.16
N ILE A 1114 -16.49 21.94 -35.36
CA ILE A 1114 -15.77 21.83 -36.65
C ILE A 1114 -14.95 23.11 -36.93
N ASP A 1115 -15.49 24.29 -36.58
CA ASP A 1115 -14.90 25.59 -36.93
C ASP A 1115 -14.14 26.25 -35.76
N ASP A 1116 -14.58 26.03 -34.51
CA ASP A 1116 -14.06 26.67 -33.30
C ASP A 1116 -14.44 25.87 -32.04
N LYS A 1117 -13.57 24.93 -31.66
CA LYS A 1117 -13.78 24.01 -30.52
C LYS A 1117 -14.07 24.73 -29.19
N ALA A 1118 -13.40 25.85 -28.91
CA ALA A 1118 -13.59 26.58 -27.66
C ALA A 1118 -14.98 27.25 -27.59
N LYS A 1119 -15.47 27.79 -28.70
CA LYS A 1119 -16.81 28.37 -28.76
C LYS A 1119 -17.90 27.30 -28.78
N ALA A 1120 -17.62 26.15 -29.37
CA ALA A 1120 -18.49 24.99 -29.29
C ALA A 1120 -18.69 24.55 -27.84
N GLU A 1121 -17.60 24.41 -27.09
CA GLU A 1121 -17.65 24.08 -25.68
C GLU A 1121 -18.42 25.13 -24.87
N THR A 1122 -18.24 26.42 -25.18
CA THR A 1122 -19.00 27.52 -24.56
C THR A 1122 -20.51 27.39 -24.82
N ALA A 1123 -20.90 27.11 -26.08
CA ALA A 1123 -22.30 26.94 -26.48
C ALA A 1123 -22.95 25.69 -25.87
N SER A 1124 -22.21 24.57 -25.83
CA SER A 1124 -22.63 23.33 -25.19
C SER A 1124 -22.84 23.51 -23.69
N THR A 1125 -21.86 24.15 -23.03
CA THR A 1125 -21.92 24.47 -21.59
C THR A 1125 -23.12 25.36 -21.28
N LEU A 1126 -23.35 26.41 -22.07
CA LEU A 1126 -24.51 27.28 -21.90
C LEU A 1126 -25.83 26.53 -22.09
N ALA A 1127 -25.94 25.68 -23.10
CA ALA A 1127 -27.14 24.86 -23.33
C ALA A 1127 -27.40 23.91 -22.15
N CYS A 1128 -26.36 23.25 -21.63
CA CYS A 1128 -26.45 22.39 -20.47
C CYS A 1128 -26.92 23.17 -19.22
N GLN A 1129 -26.32 24.33 -18.95
CA GLN A 1129 -26.70 25.20 -17.84
C GLN A 1129 -28.16 25.68 -17.96
N LEU A 1130 -28.59 26.07 -19.17
CA LEU A 1130 -29.98 26.48 -19.41
C LEU A 1130 -30.98 25.33 -19.18
N LYS A 1131 -30.68 24.11 -19.67
CA LYS A 1131 -31.51 22.92 -19.38
C LYS A 1131 -31.61 22.68 -17.89
N GLN A 1132 -30.49 22.75 -17.19
CA GLN A 1132 -30.44 22.55 -15.74
C GLN A 1132 -31.34 23.57 -15.02
N ARG A 1133 -31.41 24.83 -15.45
CA ARG A 1133 -32.33 25.81 -14.86
C ARG A 1133 -33.80 25.52 -15.11
N VAL A 1134 -34.14 25.00 -16.30
CA VAL A 1134 -35.51 24.54 -16.55
C VAL A 1134 -35.82 23.33 -15.67
N ASP A 1135 -34.89 22.37 -15.55
CA ASP A 1135 -35.05 21.20 -14.69
C ASP A 1135 -35.22 21.59 -13.22
N GLU A 1136 -34.39 22.51 -12.70
CA GLU A 1136 -34.50 23.05 -11.33
C GLU A 1136 -35.86 23.72 -11.10
N PHE A 1137 -36.30 24.57 -12.02
CA PHE A 1137 -37.61 25.21 -11.94
C PHE A 1137 -38.75 24.20 -11.91
N LEU A 1138 -38.67 23.15 -12.73
CA LEU A 1138 -39.65 22.08 -12.78
C LEU A 1138 -39.69 21.28 -11.47
N MET A 1139 -38.53 20.94 -10.91
CA MET A 1139 -38.44 20.19 -9.65
C MET A 1139 -38.92 21.01 -8.46
N ASP A 1140 -38.53 22.28 -8.37
CA ASP A 1140 -38.89 23.16 -7.27
C ASP A 1140 -40.39 23.49 -7.25
N ASN A 1141 -41.05 23.37 -8.41
CA ASN A 1141 -42.47 23.64 -8.59
C ASN A 1141 -43.27 22.41 -9.02
N GLU A 1142 -42.74 21.20 -8.83
CA GLU A 1142 -43.34 19.97 -9.34
C GLU A 1142 -44.79 19.82 -8.86
N SER A 1143 -45.02 19.88 -7.55
CA SER A 1143 -46.36 19.72 -6.96
C SER A 1143 -47.33 20.76 -7.51
N VAL A 1144 -46.92 22.03 -7.56
CA VAL A 1144 -47.76 23.14 -8.03
C VAL A 1144 -48.09 22.99 -9.52
N LEU A 1145 -47.12 22.59 -10.35
CA LEU A 1145 -47.28 22.36 -11.77
C LEU A 1145 -48.09 21.09 -12.09
N THR A 1146 -47.99 20.03 -11.28
CA THR A 1146 -48.79 18.82 -11.46
C THR A 1146 -50.19 18.91 -10.88
N ASP A 1147 -50.42 19.76 -9.89
CA ASP A 1147 -51.74 19.87 -9.23
C ASP A 1147 -52.61 20.95 -9.88
N SER A 1148 -52.02 22.08 -10.23
CA SER A 1148 -52.74 23.25 -10.75
C SER A 1148 -52.32 23.67 -12.16
N GLY A 1149 -51.16 23.19 -12.63
CA GLY A 1149 -50.59 23.60 -13.91
C GLY A 1149 -50.13 25.06 -13.96
N LYS A 1150 -50.07 25.77 -12.82
CA LYS A 1150 -49.76 27.21 -12.76
C LYS A 1150 -48.85 27.53 -11.59
N VAL A 1151 -47.80 28.30 -11.85
CA VAL A 1151 -46.90 28.85 -10.82
C VAL A 1151 -47.27 30.31 -10.59
N ASP A 1152 -47.08 30.84 -9.38
CA ASP A 1152 -47.39 32.24 -9.13
C ASP A 1152 -46.47 33.19 -9.93
N GLU A 1153 -46.96 34.41 -10.19
CA GLU A 1153 -46.27 35.37 -11.05
C GLU A 1153 -44.89 35.77 -10.51
N GLN A 1154 -44.70 35.79 -9.19
CA GLN A 1154 -43.42 36.16 -8.58
C GLN A 1154 -42.38 35.06 -8.78
N THR A 1155 -42.74 33.80 -8.54
CA THR A 1155 -41.88 32.63 -8.79
C THR A 1155 -41.52 32.54 -10.28
N TYR A 1156 -42.49 32.78 -11.16
CA TYR A 1156 -42.25 32.79 -12.60
C TYR A 1156 -41.26 33.89 -13.01
N ARG A 1157 -41.46 35.14 -12.53
CA ARG A 1157 -40.56 36.26 -12.83
C ARG A 1157 -39.14 36.01 -12.32
N ALA A 1158 -39.00 35.39 -11.14
CA ALA A 1158 -37.69 35.02 -10.61
C ALA A 1158 -36.98 33.99 -11.50
N PHE A 1159 -37.70 33.00 -12.02
CA PHE A 1159 -37.18 32.07 -13.01
C PHE A 1159 -36.81 32.76 -14.33
N GLU A 1160 -37.69 33.62 -14.88
CA GLU A 1160 -37.42 34.38 -16.09
C GLU A 1160 -36.14 35.21 -15.97
N ASP A 1161 -36.00 35.95 -14.88
CA ASP A 1161 -34.83 36.80 -14.64
C ASP A 1161 -33.54 35.97 -14.53
N ASP A 1162 -33.58 34.83 -13.83
CA ASP A 1162 -32.43 33.95 -13.68
C ASP A 1162 -32.07 33.22 -14.98
N PHE A 1163 -33.06 32.78 -15.74
CA PHE A 1163 -32.88 32.14 -17.04
C PHE A 1163 -32.30 33.12 -18.06
N ARG A 1164 -32.80 34.36 -18.11
CA ARG A 1164 -32.25 35.43 -18.97
C ARG A 1164 -30.84 35.79 -18.57
N LEU A 1165 -30.54 35.83 -17.28
CA LEU A 1165 -29.18 36.07 -16.78
C LEU A 1165 -28.20 35.01 -17.31
N HIS A 1166 -28.57 33.71 -17.28
CA HIS A 1166 -27.80 32.62 -17.88
C HIS A 1166 -27.66 32.78 -19.39
N LEU A 1167 -28.78 33.01 -20.09
CA LEU A 1167 -28.80 33.12 -21.55
C LEU A 1167 -27.82 34.20 -22.07
N HIS A 1168 -27.75 35.32 -21.36
CA HIS A 1168 -26.90 36.46 -21.69
C HIS A 1168 -25.51 36.42 -21.04
N SER A 1169 -25.14 35.33 -20.37
CA SER A 1169 -23.84 35.23 -19.70
C SER A 1169 -22.67 35.03 -20.67
N GLN A 1170 -22.92 34.61 -21.90
CA GLN A 1170 -21.88 34.33 -22.91
C GLN A 1170 -22.05 35.17 -24.20
N ASP A 1171 -22.80 36.28 -24.16
CA ASP A 1171 -23.02 37.10 -25.38
C ASP A 1171 -21.71 37.66 -25.94
N ASP A 1172 -20.69 37.87 -25.12
CA ASP A 1172 -19.37 38.33 -25.53
C ASP A 1172 -18.68 37.30 -26.42
N ALA A 1173 -18.57 36.05 -25.96
CA ALA A 1173 -18.01 34.94 -26.74
C ALA A 1173 -18.81 34.68 -28.02
N MET A 1174 -20.14 34.78 -27.95
CA MET A 1174 -21.04 34.55 -29.09
C MET A 1174 -21.03 35.71 -30.11
N SER A 1175 -20.73 36.94 -29.70
CA SER A 1175 -20.79 38.13 -30.58
C SER A 1175 -19.70 38.20 -31.65
N GLU A 1176 -18.57 37.50 -31.48
CA GLU A 1176 -17.39 37.61 -32.35
C GLU A 1176 -17.53 36.94 -33.73
N ARG A 1177 -18.49 36.00 -33.92
CA ARG A 1177 -18.80 35.39 -35.23
C ARG A 1177 -20.28 35.51 -35.60
N ARG A 1178 -20.80 36.74 -35.57
CA ARG A 1178 -22.18 37.08 -35.96
C ARG A 1178 -22.65 36.44 -37.28
N ASN A 1179 -21.74 36.21 -38.24
CA ASN A 1179 -22.08 35.67 -39.56
C ASN A 1179 -22.35 34.15 -39.57
N THR A 1180 -21.79 33.39 -38.62
CA THR A 1180 -21.93 31.92 -38.53
C THR A 1180 -23.14 31.50 -37.69
N TRP A 1181 -23.51 32.33 -36.72
CA TRP A 1181 -24.67 32.11 -35.83
C TRP A 1181 -26.00 32.60 -36.45
N GLN A 1182 -25.96 33.49 -37.44
CA GLN A 1182 -27.12 34.07 -38.12
C GLN A 1182 -28.10 33.05 -38.74
N PRO A 1183 -27.65 32.02 -39.49
CA PRO A 1183 -28.56 31.05 -40.11
C PRO A 1183 -29.20 30.10 -39.09
N LEU A 1184 -28.50 29.83 -37.99
CA LEU A 1184 -28.96 28.91 -36.94
C LEU A 1184 -30.15 29.47 -36.18
N LEU A 1185 -30.00 30.72 -35.76
CA LEU A 1185 -31.04 31.41 -35.04
C LEU A 1185 -32.28 31.59 -35.95
N GLY A 1186 -32.06 31.85 -37.25
CA GLY A 1186 -33.09 31.89 -38.29
C GLY A 1186 -33.95 30.62 -38.39
N ASN A 1187 -33.37 29.44 -38.17
CA ASN A 1187 -34.10 28.17 -38.20
C ASN A 1187 -34.89 27.89 -36.90
N ILE A 1188 -34.41 28.38 -35.75
CA ILE A 1188 -35.14 28.37 -34.46
C ILE A 1188 -36.33 29.36 -34.49
N PHE A 1189 -36.25 30.41 -35.31
CA PHE A 1189 -37.31 31.39 -35.53
C PHE A 1189 -38.46 30.88 -36.40
N VAL A 1190 -38.19 29.96 -37.34
CA VAL A 1190 -39.23 29.35 -38.19
C VAL A 1190 -40.05 28.29 -37.45
N SER A 1191 -39.48 27.63 -36.42
CA SER A 1191 -40.20 26.62 -35.63
C SER A 1191 -41.11 27.21 -34.54
N VAL A 1192 -40.87 28.45 -34.08
CA VAL A 1192 -41.65 29.09 -33.00
C VAL A 1192 -42.68 30.11 -33.53
N ILE A 1193 -42.59 30.54 -34.80
CA ILE A 1193 -43.49 31.55 -35.41
C ILE A 1193 -44.44 30.90 -36.42
N SER A 1194 -45.11 29.84 -36.00
CA SER A 1194 -46.30 29.29 -36.67
C SER A 1194 -47.60 29.64 -35.93
N ALA A 1195 -47.62 30.75 -35.18
CA ALA A 1195 -48.86 31.39 -34.69
C ALA A 1195 -48.69 32.91 -34.42
N GLY A 1196 -49.37 33.77 -35.20
CA GLY A 1196 -49.83 35.11 -34.75
C GLY A 1196 -49.13 36.37 -35.32
N LEU A 1197 -49.62 36.88 -36.47
CA LEU A 1197 -49.31 38.20 -37.05
C LEU A 1197 -50.02 39.35 -36.31
N ALA A 1198 -49.41 39.97 -35.28
CA ALA A 1198 -49.99 41.14 -34.60
C ALA A 1198 -48.98 42.20 -34.06
N LEU A 1199 -47.74 42.25 -34.57
CA LEU A 1199 -46.67 43.11 -34.00
C LEU A 1199 -46.24 44.31 -34.86
N ILE A 1200 -46.95 44.63 -35.94
CA ILE A 1200 -46.59 45.78 -36.82
C ILE A 1200 -47.12 47.12 -36.27
N ALA A 1201 -48.17 47.12 -35.44
CA ALA A 1201 -48.77 48.37 -34.93
C ALA A 1201 -48.04 49.00 -33.72
N LYS A 1202 -47.29 48.21 -32.92
CA LYS A 1202 -46.62 48.70 -31.69
C LYS A 1202 -45.29 49.41 -31.96
N LEU A 1203 -44.69 49.17 -33.13
CA LEU A 1203 -43.43 49.77 -33.57
C LEU A 1203 -43.55 51.25 -34.01
N ALA A 1204 -44.76 51.72 -34.33
CA ALA A 1204 -45.00 53.12 -34.65
C ALA A 1204 -45.08 54.02 -33.38
N TYR A 1205 -45.45 53.44 -32.23
CA TYR A 1205 -45.73 54.20 -31.00
C TYR A 1205 -44.49 54.52 -30.16
N SER A 1206 -43.49 53.63 -30.07
CA SER A 1206 -42.27 53.89 -29.27
C SER A 1206 -41.33 54.90 -29.94
N LYS A 1207 -41.43 55.06 -31.26
CA LYS A 1207 -40.64 56.01 -32.06
C LYS A 1207 -40.94 57.48 -31.74
N ILE A 1208 -42.07 57.74 -31.08
CA ILE A 1208 -42.53 59.09 -30.71
C ILE A 1208 -42.11 59.46 -29.27
N LYS A 1209 -41.78 58.47 -28.41
CA LYS A 1209 -41.57 58.71 -26.97
C LYS A 1209 -40.10 58.82 -26.54
N ASP A 1210 -39.18 58.05 -27.13
CA ASP A 1210 -37.85 57.80 -26.51
C ASP A 1210 -36.64 58.50 -27.17
N GLY A 1211 -36.86 59.34 -28.19
CA GLY A 1211 -35.98 60.48 -28.49
C GLY A 1211 -34.53 60.26 -28.95
N TYR A 1212 -34.09 59.07 -29.39
CA TYR A 1212 -32.74 58.91 -29.99
C TYR A 1212 -32.72 58.09 -31.29
N ALA A 1213 -31.94 58.58 -32.27
CA ALA A 1213 -31.67 57.93 -33.55
C ALA A 1213 -30.18 57.55 -33.64
N SER A 1214 -29.91 56.24 -33.76
CA SER A 1214 -28.60 55.65 -34.08
C SER A 1214 -28.67 55.16 -35.53
N ALA A 1215 -28.02 55.89 -36.43
CA ALA A 1215 -27.93 55.53 -37.84
C ALA A 1215 -26.87 54.43 -38.05
N PHE A 1216 -27.30 53.35 -38.69
CA PHE A 1216 -26.53 52.27 -39.32
C PHE A 1216 -26.08 51.01 -38.57
N PHE A 1217 -26.23 50.83 -37.25
CA PHE A 1217 -25.85 49.51 -36.65
C PHE A 1217 -26.69 48.90 -35.51
N THR A 1218 -27.94 49.31 -35.28
CA THR A 1218 -28.70 48.76 -34.14
C THR A 1218 -30.15 48.41 -34.49
N ASN A 1219 -30.52 47.16 -34.19
CA ASN A 1219 -31.79 46.46 -34.43
C ASN A 1219 -32.11 46.10 -35.88
N THR A 1220 -31.26 45.23 -36.43
CA THR A 1220 -31.67 44.37 -37.55
C THR A 1220 -32.58 43.26 -37.00
N SER A 1221 -33.32 42.57 -37.87
CA SER A 1221 -34.07 41.31 -37.62
C SER A 1221 -33.24 40.17 -36.98
N ARG A 1222 -31.99 40.45 -36.58
CA ARG A 1222 -30.92 39.60 -36.06
C ARG A 1222 -30.84 39.59 -34.52
N MET A 1223 -31.57 40.47 -33.82
CA MET A 1223 -31.77 40.42 -32.35
C MET A 1223 -33.03 39.64 -31.92
N GLY A 1224 -33.85 39.21 -32.88
CA GLY A 1224 -35.15 38.58 -32.62
C GLY A 1224 -35.10 37.21 -31.91
N PHE A 1225 -33.93 36.60 -31.74
CA PHE A 1225 -33.80 35.21 -31.30
C PHE A 1225 -33.63 35.05 -29.79
N VAL A 1226 -32.80 35.91 -29.20
CA VAL A 1226 -32.82 36.10 -27.75
C VAL A 1226 -34.16 36.69 -27.34
N GLU A 1227 -34.69 37.65 -28.11
CA GLU A 1227 -36.06 38.15 -27.91
C GLU A 1227 -37.13 37.05 -28.04
N ASN A 1228 -36.90 35.96 -28.77
CA ASN A 1228 -37.85 34.84 -28.92
C ASN A 1228 -37.77 33.85 -27.76
N ILE A 1229 -36.58 33.48 -27.30
CA ILE A 1229 -36.43 32.71 -26.05
C ILE A 1229 -37.03 33.51 -24.89
N GLU A 1230 -36.72 34.81 -24.83
CA GLU A 1230 -37.37 35.75 -23.90
C GLU A 1230 -38.88 35.85 -24.11
N ARG A 1231 -39.39 35.72 -25.34
CA ARG A 1231 -40.84 35.73 -25.63
C ARG A 1231 -41.52 34.42 -25.27
N SER A 1232 -40.86 33.27 -25.43
CA SER A 1232 -41.35 31.96 -24.97
C SER A 1232 -41.41 31.90 -23.45
N VAL A 1233 -40.39 32.44 -22.78
CA VAL A 1233 -40.41 32.66 -21.33
C VAL A 1233 -41.56 33.64 -20.98
N LYS A 1234 -41.61 34.85 -21.56
CA LYS A 1234 -42.75 35.77 -21.31
C LYS A 1234 -44.14 35.22 -21.64
N SER A 1235 -44.27 34.32 -22.63
CA SER A 1235 -45.55 33.72 -23.00
C SER A 1235 -46.00 32.61 -22.04
N MET A 1236 -45.05 31.94 -21.39
CA MET A 1236 -45.33 31.10 -20.20
C MET A 1236 -45.86 31.98 -19.05
N ALA A 1237 -45.30 33.18 -18.83
CA ALA A 1237 -45.76 34.12 -17.81
C ALA A 1237 -47.25 34.49 -17.97
N THR A 1238 -47.67 34.81 -19.20
CA THR A 1238 -49.06 35.18 -19.49
C THR A 1238 -50.07 34.03 -19.31
N THR A 1239 -49.66 32.77 -19.46
CA THR A 1239 -50.55 31.63 -19.15
C THR A 1239 -50.60 31.34 -17.65
N ALA A 1240 -49.47 31.51 -16.97
CA ALA A 1240 -49.39 31.35 -15.53
C ALA A 1240 -50.21 32.43 -14.79
N SER A 1241 -50.22 33.69 -15.27
CA SER A 1241 -50.89 34.82 -14.59
C SER A 1241 -52.32 35.14 -15.05
N CYS A 1242 -52.81 34.63 -16.19
CA CYS A 1242 -54.20 34.84 -16.63
C CYS A 1242 -55.12 33.71 -16.12
N ALA A 1243 -55.55 33.82 -14.86
CA ALA A 1243 -56.92 33.53 -14.41
C ALA A 1243 -57.20 34.36 -13.16
#